data_AF-A0A1Y1U7D7-F1
#
_entry.id   AF-A0A1Y1U7D7-F1
#
_cell.length_a   1.000
_cell.length_b   1.000
_cell.length_c   1.000
_cell.angle_alpha   90.00
_cell.angle_beta   90.00
_cell.angle_gamma   90.00
#
_symmetry.space_group_name_H-M   'P 1'
#
loop_
_entity.id
_entity.type
_entity.pdbx_description
1 polymer ?
#
loop_
_entity_poly.entity_id
_entity_poly.type
_entity_poly.pdbx_seq_one_letter_code
_entity_poly.pdbx_strand_id
1 'polypeptide(L)'
;MESLRASAASLEASDASNTASSSSAPNGSEHSHRQKKIAVLTSGGDSAGMNAVVRAVVRQGIARGCQAYIIREGWEGLVRGNSSAPTPSQSTITTPRFGPKRIVSFSVQDDEQLPPSAASTDFGLSAAISHNPEHVHTVNYLDPNWIAPLSDALLSFGYGELLKDGAGEGDIDEAPADVADIKDSKGRSLKGRYIVRVGWDDVRGWMGDGGTLIGSSRCPSFRTREGRLAAAQNLVKFGIDCLAVCGGDGSLTGADVFRKEWPSLLDELHKTDRISDDERATYKHLNIVGLVGSIDNDMSMTDLTIGALTALHRICESIDSISSTASSHSRAFVIEVMGRHCGWLALLAGIATGADFIFIPESPPESEDWETEMCDLLKSHRIYGKRKSIVIVAEGALDRNLKPIKPEYVKDILVDRLGLDTRVTTLGHTQRGGKPCAYDRILPTLQGVKAVQVLLEATPQSPSYMIGIQENKITKVPLLEAVAQTQAVAKAIEDKQFEKAMSYRDSEFNEMLAAFRISSQVHSNDRVPDNKRLRIGIIHVGAPAGGMNAATRQAVRFCHNRGHVPVAIYNGFDGLLDDNVSELSWLRVDSWTTRGGSELGTNRTLPDVGMGQVAAAFQRHGLDGLLVIGGFEAFHSVQMLEKQRVNYPSFQIPIIHLPATLSNNVPLTDFSLGSDTSLNALVEACDAIKQSASASRNRVFVVETQGGMSGYIATLGALAVGAVIVYTPENGISLGLLQQDVEFLRKRYSLDVKGKSEGRLVIKSEKSSNIYDTETLTKILKEEGRDLFDARSASLGHTLQGGVPSPLDRTRAARLSLRCMQFLEKHAVPNSQSRKGGSRDYPTETCAMIAIRGSKIVYATMAEIMKHTDMKLRRGTDEWWSDIKRLAEVLGGRAGIVASSTLGRI
;
A
#
# COMPACT_ATOMS: atom_id res chain seq x y z
N MET A 1 22.30 -20.03 85.52
CA MET A 1 20.85 -19.86 85.31
C MET A 1 20.62 -19.57 83.84
N GLU A 2 19.75 -20.37 83.22
CA GLU A 2 18.90 -20.04 82.07
C GLU A 2 19.54 -19.72 80.70
N SER A 3 19.71 -20.80 79.95
CA SER A 3 19.22 -21.05 78.58
C SER A 3 19.39 -20.04 77.44
N LEU A 4 20.20 -20.51 76.47
CA LEU A 4 19.88 -20.74 75.06
C LEU A 4 20.10 -19.64 73.99
N ARG A 5 21.04 -20.03 73.11
CA ARG A 5 21.23 -19.73 71.67
C ARG A 5 21.95 -18.44 71.30
N ALA A 6 22.85 -18.42 70.31
CA ALA A 6 23.74 -19.41 69.68
C ALA A 6 24.63 -18.55 68.77
N SER A 7 25.95 -18.62 68.95
CA SER A 7 26.96 -17.98 68.12
C SER A 7 27.48 -18.95 67.08
N ALA A 8 27.92 -18.45 65.93
CA ALA A 8 29.32 -18.54 65.50
C ALA A 8 29.49 -17.96 64.08
N ALA A 9 30.33 -16.95 64.00
CA ALA A 9 30.92 -16.40 62.79
C ALA A 9 32.33 -16.98 62.61
N SER A 10 32.82 -17.09 61.37
CA SER A 10 34.16 -16.63 60.97
C SER A 10 34.53 -17.03 59.54
N LEU A 11 35.35 -16.17 58.94
CA LEU A 11 35.77 -16.04 57.55
C LEU A 11 36.99 -16.89 57.13
N GLU A 12 37.16 -16.94 55.80
CA GLU A 12 38.41 -16.88 55.02
C GLU A 12 39.22 -18.14 54.62
N ALA A 13 39.20 -18.37 53.29
CA ALA A 13 40.30 -18.53 52.32
C ALA A 13 41.23 -19.77 52.28
N SER A 14 41.30 -20.32 51.06
CA SER A 14 42.47 -20.77 50.26
C SER A 14 42.63 -22.27 49.90
N ASP A 15 42.86 -22.44 48.59
CA ASP A 15 43.59 -23.46 47.82
C ASP A 15 43.20 -24.96 47.71
N ALA A 16 42.91 -25.30 46.44
CA ALA A 16 43.43 -26.38 45.60
C ALA A 16 43.19 -27.89 45.91
N SER A 17 42.68 -28.53 44.85
CA SER A 17 42.94 -29.90 44.36
C SER A 17 41.96 -31.05 44.66
N ASN A 18 41.20 -31.36 43.61
CA ASN A 18 40.97 -32.67 42.98
C ASN A 18 40.17 -33.83 43.64
N THR A 19 39.26 -34.32 42.80
CA THR A 19 38.79 -35.70 42.60
C THR A 19 37.54 -36.24 43.34
N ALA A 20 36.42 -36.14 42.63
CA ALA A 20 35.44 -37.19 42.29
C ALA A 20 34.78 -38.04 43.41
N SER A 21 33.47 -37.85 43.58
CA SER A 21 32.50 -38.96 43.48
C SER A 21 31.09 -38.44 43.15
N SER A 22 30.45 -39.18 42.26
CA SER A 22 29.19 -38.92 41.56
C SER A 22 27.94 -39.01 42.44
N SER A 23 27.01 -38.08 42.28
CA SER A 23 25.58 -38.35 42.48
C SER A 23 24.74 -37.58 41.44
N SER A 24 23.91 -38.34 40.74
CA SER A 24 23.05 -37.96 39.63
C SER A 24 21.87 -37.09 40.08
N ALA A 25 21.74 -35.90 39.49
CA ALA A 25 20.55 -35.05 39.56
C ALA A 25 19.73 -35.15 38.25
N PRO A 26 18.40 -34.98 38.30
CA PRO A 26 17.47 -35.48 37.29
C PRO A 26 17.49 -34.65 36.00
N ASN A 27 17.35 -35.34 34.87
CA ASN A 27 17.18 -34.79 33.53
C ASN A 27 16.10 -33.70 33.49
N GLY A 28 16.50 -32.47 33.19
CA GLY A 28 15.59 -31.41 32.77
C GLY A 28 14.93 -31.79 31.45
N SER A 29 13.61 -31.70 31.41
CA SER A 29 12.80 -31.94 30.21
C SER A 29 13.14 -30.92 29.12
N GLU A 30 13.74 -31.39 28.03
CA GLU A 30 13.88 -30.64 26.78
C GLU A 30 12.50 -30.27 26.22
N HIS A 31 12.13 -28.99 26.25
CA HIS A 31 10.99 -28.49 25.49
C HIS A 31 11.36 -28.43 24.00
N SER A 32 11.09 -29.51 23.28
CA SER A 32 11.00 -29.52 21.81
C SER A 32 10.04 -28.40 21.35
N HIS A 33 10.57 -27.34 20.72
CA HIS A 33 9.74 -26.27 20.19
C HIS A 33 8.87 -26.77 19.03
N ARG A 34 7.57 -26.97 19.29
CA ARG A 34 6.54 -27.32 18.29
C ARG A 34 6.55 -26.35 17.12
N GLN A 35 6.51 -26.88 15.89
CA GLN A 35 6.35 -26.06 14.69
C GLN A 35 4.98 -25.35 14.71
N LYS A 36 4.97 -24.02 14.66
CA LYS A 36 3.72 -23.23 14.67
C LYS A 36 2.94 -23.42 13.37
N LYS A 37 1.60 -23.38 13.47
CA LYS A 37 0.69 -23.46 12.32
C LYS A 37 -0.14 -22.18 12.22
N ILE A 38 -0.11 -21.54 11.06
CA ILE A 38 -0.82 -20.29 10.79
C ILE A 38 -1.92 -20.57 9.77
N ALA A 39 -3.15 -20.16 10.08
CA ALA A 39 -4.26 -20.17 9.13
C ALA A 39 -4.64 -18.75 8.72
N VAL A 40 -5.11 -18.60 7.49
CA VAL A 40 -5.73 -17.37 6.99
C VAL A 40 -7.11 -17.66 6.43
N LEU A 41 -8.06 -16.78 6.72
CA LEU A 41 -9.42 -16.80 6.16
C LEU A 41 -9.81 -15.41 5.66
N THR A 42 -10.66 -15.38 4.64
CA THR A 42 -11.31 -14.16 4.15
C THR A 42 -12.81 -14.25 4.46
N SER A 43 -13.40 -13.17 4.97
CA SER A 43 -14.82 -13.17 5.33
C SER A 43 -15.47 -11.80 5.17
N GLY A 44 -16.74 -11.78 4.78
CA GLY A 44 -17.49 -10.57 4.47
C GLY A 44 -17.56 -10.31 2.95
N GLY A 45 -17.89 -9.09 2.56
CA GLY A 45 -17.82 -8.70 1.15
C GLY A 45 -16.37 -8.73 0.67
N ASP A 46 -16.13 -9.28 -0.52
CA ASP A 46 -14.80 -9.32 -1.11
C ASP A 46 -14.31 -7.91 -1.49
N SER A 47 -12.99 -7.78 -1.57
CA SER A 47 -12.31 -6.59 -2.08
C SER A 47 -11.03 -6.98 -2.81
N ALA A 48 -10.71 -6.26 -3.89
CA ALA A 48 -9.50 -6.48 -4.65
C ALA A 48 -8.25 -6.23 -3.78
N GLY A 49 -7.40 -7.26 -3.61
CA GLY A 49 -6.24 -7.22 -2.73
C GLY A 49 -6.26 -8.27 -1.61
N MET A 50 -7.41 -8.88 -1.31
CA MET A 50 -7.50 -9.99 -0.34
C MET A 50 -6.58 -11.16 -0.72
N ASN A 51 -6.44 -11.47 -2.00
CA ASN A 51 -5.52 -12.51 -2.48
C ASN A 51 -4.04 -12.16 -2.20
N ALA A 52 -3.67 -10.89 -2.23
CA ALA A 52 -2.33 -10.43 -1.85
C ALA A 52 -2.08 -10.61 -0.34
N VAL A 53 -3.10 -10.41 0.52
CA VAL A 53 -3.02 -10.76 1.95
C VAL A 53 -2.75 -12.25 2.12
N VAL A 54 -3.60 -13.10 1.54
CA VAL A 54 -3.49 -14.56 1.68
C VAL A 54 -2.11 -15.03 1.23
N ARG A 55 -1.65 -14.56 0.06
CA ARG A 55 -0.31 -14.85 -0.45
C ARG A 55 0.79 -14.43 0.52
N ALA A 56 0.70 -13.23 1.07
CA ALA A 56 1.71 -12.71 1.99
C ALA A 56 1.75 -13.49 3.31
N VAL A 57 0.60 -13.79 3.90
CA VAL A 57 0.50 -14.60 5.13
C VAL A 57 1.07 -16.00 4.92
N VAL A 58 0.72 -16.65 3.81
CA VAL A 58 1.21 -17.99 3.47
C VAL A 58 2.74 -17.98 3.26
N ARG A 59 3.25 -17.11 2.38
CA ARG A 59 4.69 -17.07 2.08
C ARG A 59 5.51 -16.62 3.27
N GLN A 60 5.06 -15.63 4.01
CA GLN A 60 5.75 -15.17 5.21
C GLN A 60 5.72 -16.24 6.31
N GLY A 61 4.60 -16.93 6.51
CA GLY A 61 4.52 -18.04 7.47
C GLY A 61 5.53 -19.13 7.14
N ILE A 62 5.60 -19.57 5.88
CA ILE A 62 6.57 -20.57 5.43
C ILE A 62 8.00 -20.06 5.57
N ALA A 63 8.28 -18.81 5.19
CA ALA A 63 9.59 -18.19 5.35
C ALA A 63 10.05 -18.09 6.81
N ARG A 64 9.11 -18.13 7.77
CA ARG A 64 9.38 -18.19 9.22
C ARG A 64 9.33 -19.61 9.78
N GLY A 65 9.33 -20.63 8.93
CA GLY A 65 9.33 -22.03 9.35
C GLY A 65 7.98 -22.54 9.89
N CYS A 66 6.88 -21.79 9.71
CA CYS A 66 5.55 -22.24 10.08
C CYS A 66 4.93 -23.13 9.00
N GLN A 67 3.91 -23.91 9.39
CA GLN A 67 3.00 -24.52 8.41
C GLN A 67 1.86 -23.55 8.10
N ALA A 68 1.57 -23.33 6.82
CA ALA A 68 0.49 -22.44 6.39
C ALA A 68 -0.77 -23.23 6.02
N TYR A 69 -1.92 -22.68 6.39
CA TYR A 69 -3.25 -23.18 6.08
C TYR A 69 -4.12 -22.05 5.53
N ILE A 70 -5.03 -22.38 4.62
CA ILE A 70 -6.14 -21.52 4.22
C ILE A 70 -7.44 -22.12 4.75
N ILE A 71 -8.38 -21.26 5.11
CA ILE A 71 -9.74 -21.64 5.45
C ILE A 71 -10.65 -21.06 4.39
N ARG A 72 -11.28 -21.94 3.63
CA ARG A 72 -12.19 -21.57 2.54
C ARG A 72 -13.54 -21.16 3.07
N GLU A 73 -14.27 -20.34 2.30
CA GLU A 73 -15.63 -19.89 2.63
C GLU A 73 -15.73 -19.15 3.98
N GLY A 74 -14.63 -18.53 4.42
CA GLY A 74 -14.55 -17.76 5.65
C GLY A 74 -14.95 -18.53 6.90
N TRP A 75 -15.76 -17.90 7.76
CA TRP A 75 -16.24 -18.53 9.00
C TRP A 75 -17.07 -19.78 8.75
N GLU A 76 -17.80 -19.85 7.63
CA GLU A 76 -18.63 -21.02 7.29
C GLU A 76 -17.77 -22.27 7.12
N GLY A 77 -16.67 -22.16 6.37
CA GLY A 77 -15.76 -23.30 6.23
C GLY A 77 -15.04 -23.66 7.51
N LEU A 78 -14.78 -22.69 8.40
CA LEU A 78 -14.22 -22.99 9.71
C LEU A 78 -15.20 -23.80 10.58
N VAL A 79 -16.48 -23.46 10.56
CA VAL A 79 -17.53 -24.18 11.29
C VAL A 79 -17.70 -25.59 10.72
N ARG A 80 -17.78 -25.72 9.39
CA ARG A 80 -17.96 -27.01 8.71
C ARG A 80 -16.79 -27.96 8.94
N GLY A 81 -15.55 -27.45 8.86
CA GLY A 81 -14.36 -28.29 8.90
C GLY A 81 -14.31 -29.29 7.74
N ASN A 82 -13.38 -30.24 7.78
CA ASN A 82 -13.24 -31.24 6.71
C ASN A 82 -13.99 -32.53 7.05
N SER A 83 -14.65 -33.13 6.04
CA SER A 83 -15.33 -34.42 6.17
C SER A 83 -14.37 -35.62 6.29
N SER A 84 -13.14 -35.47 5.78
CA SER A 84 -12.05 -36.45 5.91
C SER A 84 -10.99 -35.97 6.90
N ALA A 85 -10.15 -36.89 7.40
CA ALA A 85 -8.96 -36.56 8.19
C ALA A 85 -8.08 -35.50 7.49
N PRO A 86 -7.25 -34.74 8.22
CA PRO A 86 -6.34 -33.76 7.64
C PRO A 86 -5.59 -34.37 6.46
N THR A 87 -5.38 -33.60 5.38
CA THR A 87 -4.65 -34.05 4.19
C THR A 87 -3.46 -34.91 4.62
N PRO A 88 -3.40 -36.20 4.27
CA PRO A 88 -2.31 -37.04 4.73
C PRO A 88 -1.01 -36.40 4.24
N SER A 89 -0.06 -36.18 5.14
CA SER A 89 1.32 -35.95 4.73
C SER A 89 1.65 -37.11 3.78
N GLN A 90 1.96 -36.83 2.51
CA GLN A 90 2.43 -37.90 1.65
C GLN A 90 3.57 -38.61 2.38
N SER A 91 3.35 -39.88 2.68
CA SER A 91 4.30 -40.74 3.36
C SER A 91 5.59 -40.81 2.54
N THR A 92 6.71 -40.83 3.26
CA THR A 92 8.08 -41.09 2.80
C THR A 92 8.74 -40.03 1.90
N ILE A 93 8.97 -38.85 2.46
CA ILE A 93 10.34 -38.31 2.46
C ILE A 93 10.78 -38.33 3.92
N THR A 94 11.77 -39.16 4.24
CA THR A 94 12.45 -39.15 5.53
C THR A 94 12.78 -37.72 5.90
N THR A 95 12.17 -37.20 6.97
CA THR A 95 12.74 -36.11 7.75
C THR A 95 14.22 -36.44 7.95
N PRO A 96 15.18 -35.62 7.51
CA PRO A 96 16.58 -35.98 7.64
C PRO A 96 16.91 -36.16 9.12
N ARG A 97 17.39 -37.36 9.48
CA ARG A 97 18.04 -37.58 10.78
C ARG A 97 19.39 -36.88 10.72
N PHE A 98 19.60 -35.92 11.61
CA PHE A 98 20.86 -35.20 11.75
C PHE A 98 21.95 -36.16 12.24
N GLY A 99 23.00 -36.31 11.44
CA GLY A 99 24.23 -37.00 11.79
C GLY A 99 25.42 -36.08 11.54
N PRO A 100 26.49 -36.15 12.35
CA PRO A 100 27.54 -35.14 12.32
C PRO A 100 28.50 -35.39 11.16
N LYS A 101 28.77 -34.36 10.34
CA LYS A 101 30.02 -34.29 9.58
C LYS A 101 30.69 -32.92 9.77
N ARG A 102 31.94 -33.04 10.26
CA ARG A 102 33.03 -32.09 10.52
C ARG A 102 32.88 -30.65 9.99
N ILE A 103 33.10 -29.70 10.90
CA ILE A 103 33.38 -28.28 10.62
C ILE A 103 34.89 -28.07 10.61
N VAL A 104 35.40 -27.34 9.61
CA VAL A 104 36.76 -26.76 9.58
C VAL A 104 36.61 -25.24 9.48
N SER A 105 37.33 -24.50 10.32
CA SER A 105 37.30 -23.03 10.39
C SER A 105 38.40 -22.38 9.54
N PHE A 106 38.13 -21.17 9.03
CA PHE A 106 39.13 -20.25 8.52
C PHE A 106 38.99 -18.87 9.17
N SER A 107 40.11 -18.31 9.60
CA SER A 107 40.29 -16.97 10.14
C SER A 107 40.68 -15.98 9.05
N VAL A 108 40.09 -14.79 9.03
CA VAL A 108 40.59 -13.63 8.27
C VAL A 108 40.91 -12.52 9.27
N GLN A 109 42.12 -11.98 9.17
CA GLN A 109 42.66 -10.88 9.99
C GLN A 109 42.10 -9.54 9.53
N ASP A 110 41.66 -8.72 10.49
CA ASP A 110 41.39 -7.29 10.33
C ASP A 110 42.69 -6.48 10.38
N ASP A 111 42.78 -5.42 9.58
CA ASP A 111 43.58 -4.22 9.91
C ASP A 111 42.89 -2.96 9.35
N GLU A 112 42.53 -2.08 10.30
CA GLU A 112 42.66 -0.60 10.35
C GLU A 112 42.16 0.30 9.20
N GLN A 113 41.59 1.50 9.39
CA GLN A 113 41.01 2.29 10.50
C GLN A 113 40.53 3.65 9.90
N LEU A 114 39.72 4.40 10.67
CA LEU A 114 39.37 5.85 10.62
C LEU A 114 37.94 6.23 10.13
N PRO A 115 37.33 7.31 10.68
CA PRO A 115 36.86 7.47 12.07
C PRO A 115 35.43 8.11 12.15
N PRO A 116 34.85 8.28 13.36
CA PRO A 116 33.41 8.33 13.58
C PRO A 116 32.85 9.70 14.02
N SER A 117 31.51 9.84 13.93
CA SER A 117 30.57 10.21 15.02
C SER A 117 29.43 11.14 14.54
N ALA A 118 28.23 11.16 15.12
CA ALA A 118 27.42 10.21 15.89
C ALA A 118 26.14 10.97 16.29
N ALA A 119 24.99 10.28 16.35
CA ALA A 119 24.05 10.36 17.48
C ALA A 119 22.89 9.38 17.27
N SER A 120 23.07 8.14 17.73
CA SER A 120 21.96 7.27 18.17
C SER A 120 22.46 6.44 19.35
N THR A 121 21.79 6.59 20.47
CA THR A 121 22.15 6.09 21.81
C THR A 121 21.93 4.58 21.99
N ASP A 122 22.98 3.94 22.51
CA ASP A 122 23.10 2.72 23.31
C ASP A 122 21.93 1.72 23.47
N PHE A 123 22.22 0.48 23.06
CA PHE A 123 21.94 -0.72 23.86
C PHE A 123 23.18 -1.62 23.85
N GLY A 124 23.89 -1.64 24.97
CA GLY A 124 24.95 -2.60 25.25
C GLY A 124 24.39 -3.89 25.86
N LEU A 125 24.88 -5.03 25.39
CA LEU A 125 25.07 -6.24 26.18
C LEU A 125 25.98 -7.19 25.38
N SER A 126 27.22 -7.33 25.85
CA SER A 126 28.10 -8.41 25.44
C SER A 126 27.52 -9.73 25.95
N ALA A 127 27.38 -10.72 25.07
CA ALA A 127 27.13 -12.09 25.46
C ALA A 127 28.23 -12.94 24.84
N ALA A 128 29.13 -13.42 25.71
CA ALA A 128 30.11 -14.43 25.38
C ALA A 128 29.39 -15.68 24.84
N ILE A 129 29.71 -16.06 23.60
CA ILE A 129 29.23 -17.30 23.00
C ILE A 129 30.02 -18.43 23.65
N SER A 130 29.40 -19.09 24.63
CA SER A 130 29.85 -20.42 25.06
C SER A 130 29.50 -21.41 23.94
N HIS A 131 30.53 -21.98 23.31
CA HIS A 131 30.37 -23.03 22.31
C HIS A 131 29.95 -24.33 23.02
N ASN A 132 28.64 -24.62 22.99
CA ASN A 132 28.11 -25.93 23.34
C ASN A 132 27.55 -26.60 22.06
N PRO A 133 28.07 -27.75 21.60
CA PRO A 133 27.79 -28.29 20.26
C PRO A 133 26.46 -29.06 20.12
N GLU A 134 25.44 -28.80 20.95
CA GLU A 134 24.19 -29.59 20.98
C GLU A 134 22.92 -28.88 20.46
N HIS A 135 23.02 -27.71 19.80
CA HIS A 135 21.84 -27.01 19.25
C HIS A 135 21.91 -26.81 17.74
N VAL A 136 21.40 -27.81 17.01
CA VAL A 136 21.23 -27.78 15.55
C VAL A 136 19.72 -27.84 15.25
N HIS A 137 19.20 -26.86 14.49
CA HIS A 137 17.79 -26.72 14.01
C HIS A 137 16.73 -26.04 14.89
N THR A 138 17.08 -25.08 15.74
CA THR A 138 16.08 -24.26 16.45
C THR A 138 15.52 -23.14 15.55
N VAL A 139 14.21 -23.18 15.27
CA VAL A 139 13.49 -22.07 14.62
C VAL A 139 13.53 -20.85 15.54
N ASN A 140 14.15 -19.76 15.07
CA ASN A 140 14.21 -18.52 15.85
C ASN A 140 13.05 -17.59 15.48
N TYR A 141 11.91 -17.76 16.14
CA TYR A 141 10.75 -16.88 15.97
C TYR A 141 10.96 -15.47 16.54
N LEU A 142 12.02 -15.24 17.31
CA LEU A 142 12.33 -13.95 17.96
C LEU A 142 13.23 -13.06 17.09
N ASP A 143 13.95 -13.63 16.12
CA ASP A 143 14.73 -12.86 15.16
C ASP A 143 13.89 -12.48 13.93
N PRO A 144 13.52 -11.20 13.76
CA PRO A 144 12.75 -10.73 12.62
C PRO A 144 13.54 -10.79 11.30
N ASN A 145 14.82 -11.15 11.30
CA ASN A 145 15.61 -11.35 10.09
C ASN A 145 15.87 -12.82 9.74
N TRP A 146 15.52 -13.75 10.62
CA TRP A 146 15.71 -15.18 10.37
C TRP A 146 14.78 -15.70 9.27
N ILE A 147 15.32 -16.49 8.33
CA ILE A 147 14.60 -17.07 7.20
C ILE A 147 14.83 -18.58 7.17
N ALA A 148 13.75 -19.34 7.09
CA ALA A 148 13.80 -20.79 6.95
C ALA A 148 14.35 -21.21 5.58
N PRO A 149 15.24 -22.22 5.51
CA PRO A 149 15.65 -22.82 4.24
C PRO A 149 14.43 -23.34 3.45
N LEU A 150 14.34 -22.97 2.17
CA LEU A 150 13.25 -23.44 1.29
C LEU A 150 13.58 -24.74 0.56
N SER A 151 14.79 -25.29 0.66
CA SER A 151 15.13 -26.58 0.02
C SER A 151 14.30 -27.75 0.52
N ASP A 152 13.90 -27.70 1.79
CA ASP A 152 13.15 -28.77 2.46
C ASP A 152 11.67 -28.40 2.64
N ALA A 153 11.29 -27.18 2.20
CA ALA A 153 9.92 -26.71 2.24
C ALA A 153 9.12 -27.32 1.08
N LEU A 154 8.00 -27.96 1.41
CA LEU A 154 7.06 -28.47 0.43
C LEU A 154 6.48 -27.31 -0.40
N LEU A 155 6.74 -27.36 -1.70
CA LEU A 155 6.39 -26.29 -2.63
C LEU A 155 4.88 -26.19 -2.87
N SER A 156 4.18 -27.32 -2.83
CA SER A 156 2.71 -27.40 -2.92
C SER A 156 2.19 -28.42 -1.92
N PHE A 157 0.95 -28.25 -1.46
CA PHE A 157 0.26 -29.19 -0.58
C PHE A 157 -1.16 -29.49 -1.08
N GLY A 158 -1.51 -30.78 -1.17
CA GLY A 158 -2.88 -31.26 -1.33
C GLY A 158 -3.48 -31.28 -2.76
N TYR A 159 -4.44 -32.18 -2.93
CA TYR A 159 -5.60 -32.25 -3.84
C TYR A 159 -5.61 -31.58 -5.24
N GLY A 160 -4.71 -31.98 -6.15
CA GLY A 160 -4.86 -31.71 -7.60
C GLY A 160 -3.96 -30.59 -8.14
N GLU A 161 -4.36 -29.95 -9.25
CA GLU A 161 -3.68 -28.74 -9.75
C GLU A 161 -3.95 -27.53 -8.82
N LEU A 162 -3.44 -26.34 -9.16
CA LEU A 162 -3.47 -25.16 -8.29
C LEU A 162 -4.85 -24.95 -7.65
N LEU A 163 -4.87 -24.61 -6.35
CA LEU A 163 -6.09 -24.32 -5.57
C LEU A 163 -7.08 -23.35 -6.24
N LYS A 164 -6.58 -22.50 -7.15
CA LYS A 164 -7.35 -21.58 -7.97
C LYS A 164 -8.28 -22.26 -9.00
N ASP A 165 -7.97 -23.49 -9.40
CA ASP A 165 -8.62 -24.24 -10.50
C ASP A 165 -9.58 -25.33 -9.97
N GLY A 166 -9.74 -25.44 -8.64
CA GLY A 166 -10.63 -26.42 -8.01
C GLY A 166 -12.06 -25.92 -7.94
N ALA A 167 -13.02 -26.71 -8.43
CA ALA A 167 -14.45 -26.38 -8.38
C ALA A 167 -14.95 -26.27 -6.93
N GLY A 168 -15.63 -25.16 -6.61
CA GLY A 168 -16.31 -24.92 -5.34
C GLY A 168 -17.62 -25.70 -5.24
N GLU A 169 -18.30 -25.64 -4.09
CA GLU A 169 -19.61 -26.30 -3.92
C GLU A 169 -20.68 -25.69 -4.85
N GLY A 170 -20.64 -24.37 -5.09
CA GLY A 170 -21.56 -23.69 -6.00
C GLY A 170 -21.43 -24.10 -7.47
N ASP A 171 -20.23 -24.46 -7.94
CA ASP A 171 -19.99 -24.82 -9.34
C ASP A 171 -20.54 -26.21 -9.72
N ILE A 172 -20.77 -27.07 -8.71
CA ILE A 172 -21.20 -28.47 -8.91
C ILE A 172 -22.70 -28.61 -8.66
N ASP A 173 -23.27 -27.83 -7.74
CA ASP A 173 -24.72 -27.86 -7.46
C ASP A 173 -25.54 -27.21 -8.61
N GLU A 174 -24.91 -26.36 -9.44
CA GLU A 174 -25.50 -25.84 -10.70
C GLU A 174 -25.18 -26.70 -11.93
N ALA A 175 -24.35 -27.74 -11.80
CA ALA A 175 -24.05 -28.64 -12.91
C ALA A 175 -25.21 -29.62 -13.14
N PRO A 176 -25.49 -30.04 -14.39
CA PRO A 176 -26.46 -31.10 -14.68
C PRO A 176 -26.17 -32.35 -13.83
N ALA A 177 -27.22 -33.02 -13.33
CA ALA A 177 -27.10 -34.17 -12.43
C ALA A 177 -26.11 -35.26 -12.93
N ASP A 178 -25.98 -35.38 -14.26
CA ASP A 178 -25.12 -36.34 -14.95
C ASP A 178 -23.61 -36.04 -14.79
N VAL A 179 -23.24 -34.81 -14.40
CA VAL A 179 -21.84 -34.34 -14.20
C VAL A 179 -21.48 -34.29 -12.71
N ALA A 180 -22.47 -34.12 -11.83
CA ALA A 180 -22.28 -34.01 -10.39
C ALA A 180 -21.75 -35.30 -9.71
N ASP A 181 -21.99 -36.46 -10.34
CA ASP A 181 -21.60 -37.78 -9.83
C ASP A 181 -20.27 -38.34 -10.39
N ILE A 182 -19.52 -37.56 -11.18
CA ILE A 182 -18.18 -37.97 -11.61
C ILE A 182 -17.25 -37.95 -10.38
N LYS A 183 -17.04 -39.11 -9.76
CA LYS A 183 -15.97 -39.32 -8.78
C LYS A 183 -14.66 -38.85 -9.39
N ASP A 184 -14.17 -37.71 -8.91
CA ASP A 184 -12.96 -37.11 -9.42
C ASP A 184 -11.73 -37.94 -9.00
N SER A 185 -11.39 -38.90 -9.84
CA SER A 185 -10.20 -39.74 -9.73
C SER A 185 -8.89 -38.95 -9.82
N LYS A 186 -8.94 -37.65 -10.19
CA LYS A 186 -7.80 -36.73 -10.29
C LYS A 186 -7.72 -35.73 -9.13
N GLY A 187 -8.67 -35.75 -8.19
CA GLY A 187 -8.62 -35.01 -6.93
C GLY A 187 -8.76 -33.48 -7.01
N ARG A 188 -9.27 -32.92 -8.12
CA ARG A 188 -9.53 -31.49 -8.36
C ARG A 188 -10.73 -30.94 -7.59
N SER A 189 -11.65 -31.78 -7.12
CA SER A 189 -12.79 -31.32 -6.30
C SER A 189 -12.33 -30.91 -4.90
N LEU A 190 -12.71 -29.69 -4.49
CA LEU A 190 -12.52 -29.17 -3.15
C LEU A 190 -13.79 -29.29 -2.27
N LYS A 191 -14.79 -30.07 -2.70
CA LYS A 191 -16.04 -30.32 -1.96
C LYS A 191 -15.76 -30.96 -0.60
N GLY A 192 -16.37 -30.44 0.47
CA GLY A 192 -16.14 -30.93 1.84
C GLY A 192 -14.73 -30.67 2.41
N ARG A 193 -13.91 -29.83 1.74
CA ARG A 193 -12.54 -29.47 2.13
C ARG A 193 -12.43 -27.97 2.32
N TYR A 194 -12.55 -27.55 3.57
CA TYR A 194 -12.57 -26.16 3.97
C TYR A 194 -11.27 -25.70 4.61
N ILE A 195 -10.60 -26.55 5.41
CA ILE A 195 -9.30 -26.25 6.02
C ILE A 195 -8.21 -26.98 5.24
N VAL A 196 -7.41 -26.23 4.50
CA VAL A 196 -6.46 -26.79 3.53
C VAL A 196 -5.04 -26.32 3.87
N ARG A 197 -4.11 -27.26 4.03
CA ARG A 197 -2.68 -26.95 4.14
C ARG A 197 -2.15 -26.51 2.78
N VAL A 198 -1.33 -25.46 2.75
CA VAL A 198 -0.79 -24.87 1.51
C VAL A 198 0.73 -24.73 1.55
N GLY A 199 1.32 -24.79 0.37
CA GLY A 199 2.75 -24.60 0.09
C GLY A 199 3.05 -23.26 -0.57
N TRP A 200 4.34 -23.03 -0.84
CA TRP A 200 4.85 -21.77 -1.38
C TRP A 200 4.26 -21.39 -2.75
N ASP A 201 4.08 -22.40 -3.60
CA ASP A 201 3.61 -22.27 -4.98
C ASP A 201 2.09 -22.29 -5.10
N ASP A 202 1.36 -22.69 -4.06
CA ASP A 202 -0.11 -22.73 -4.10
C ASP A 202 -0.74 -21.33 -4.20
N VAL A 203 -0.03 -20.31 -3.70
CA VAL A 203 -0.43 -18.89 -3.75
C VAL A 203 0.32 -18.08 -4.82
N ARG A 204 0.88 -18.76 -5.83
CA ARG A 204 1.62 -18.10 -6.90
C ARG A 204 0.68 -17.27 -7.78
N GLY A 205 1.09 -16.05 -8.12
CA GLY A 205 0.31 -15.16 -9.00
C GLY A 205 -0.88 -14.45 -8.35
N TRP A 206 -1.33 -14.89 -7.17
CA TRP A 206 -2.56 -14.44 -6.51
C TRP A 206 -2.68 -12.94 -6.29
N MET A 207 -1.57 -12.21 -6.17
CA MET A 207 -1.63 -10.74 -6.01
C MET A 207 -2.20 -10.00 -7.24
N GLY A 208 -2.22 -10.63 -8.42
CA GLY A 208 -2.82 -10.06 -9.63
C GLY A 208 -4.31 -10.37 -9.81
N ASP A 209 -4.88 -11.21 -8.94
CA ASP A 209 -6.26 -11.70 -9.05
C ASP A 209 -7.21 -10.90 -8.16
N GLY A 210 -8.38 -10.55 -8.69
CA GLY A 210 -9.46 -9.88 -7.96
C GLY A 210 -10.21 -10.82 -7.00
N GLY A 211 -11.07 -10.23 -6.16
CA GLY A 211 -11.90 -10.96 -5.20
C GLY A 211 -11.08 -11.76 -4.18
N THR A 212 -11.58 -12.95 -3.81
CA THR A 212 -10.87 -13.89 -2.94
C THR A 212 -10.94 -15.32 -3.46
N LEU A 213 -9.76 -15.91 -3.75
CA LEU A 213 -9.64 -17.27 -4.30
C LEU A 213 -9.93 -18.37 -3.28
N ILE A 214 -10.02 -18.03 -1.99
CA ILE A 214 -10.43 -18.98 -0.95
C ILE A 214 -11.93 -18.88 -0.63
N GLY A 215 -12.68 -18.00 -1.32
CA GLY A 215 -14.11 -17.82 -1.11
C GLY A 215 -14.43 -17.09 0.20
N SER A 216 -15.63 -16.52 0.27
CA SER A 216 -16.14 -15.83 1.44
C SER A 216 -17.65 -16.01 1.51
N SER A 217 -18.11 -16.76 2.51
CA SER A 217 -19.53 -17.07 2.69
C SER A 217 -20.09 -16.41 3.96
N ARG A 218 -21.37 -16.05 3.92
CA ARG A 218 -22.10 -15.63 5.12
C ARG A 218 -22.25 -16.84 6.05
N CYS A 219 -22.01 -16.65 7.35
CA CYS A 219 -22.03 -17.74 8.32
C CYS A 219 -22.99 -17.44 9.48
N PRO A 220 -24.29 -17.75 9.36
CA PRO A 220 -25.24 -17.64 10.46
C PRO A 220 -24.90 -18.57 11.64
N SER A 221 -24.37 -19.76 11.35
CA SER A 221 -24.02 -20.78 12.34
C SER A 221 -22.96 -20.27 13.33
N PHE A 222 -21.94 -19.51 12.88
CA PHE A 222 -20.90 -18.94 13.74
C PHE A 222 -21.43 -17.87 14.73
N ARG A 223 -22.62 -17.31 14.50
CA ARG A 223 -23.27 -16.43 15.49
C ARG A 223 -23.76 -17.21 16.71
N THR A 224 -23.98 -18.51 16.59
CA THR A 224 -24.34 -19.39 17.70
C THR A 224 -23.11 -19.89 18.43
N ARG A 225 -23.26 -20.20 19.73
CA ARG A 225 -22.20 -20.80 20.54
C ARG A 225 -21.78 -22.17 19.99
N GLU A 226 -22.74 -22.97 19.52
CA GLU A 226 -22.51 -24.29 18.92
C GLU A 226 -21.62 -24.22 17.67
N GLY A 227 -21.88 -23.25 16.79
CA GLY A 227 -21.03 -23.01 15.61
C GLY A 227 -19.61 -22.62 16.01
N ARG A 228 -19.44 -21.75 17.02
CA ARG A 228 -18.11 -21.40 17.55
C ARG A 228 -17.41 -22.60 18.19
N LEU A 229 -18.14 -23.47 18.89
CA LEU A 229 -17.62 -24.71 19.46
C LEU A 229 -17.10 -25.66 18.37
N ALA A 230 -17.84 -25.81 17.27
CA ALA A 230 -17.39 -26.58 16.10
C ALA A 230 -16.13 -25.98 15.46
N ALA A 231 -16.10 -24.66 15.27
CA ALA A 231 -14.93 -23.95 14.76
C ALA A 231 -13.68 -24.15 15.64
N ALA A 232 -13.83 -24.06 16.97
CA ALA A 232 -12.75 -24.29 17.91
C ALA A 232 -12.23 -25.73 17.86
N GLN A 233 -13.12 -26.73 17.79
CA GLN A 233 -12.72 -28.12 17.64
C GLN A 233 -11.91 -28.32 16.36
N ASN A 234 -12.35 -27.71 15.25
CA ASN A 234 -11.64 -27.83 13.97
C ASN A 234 -10.24 -27.22 14.05
N LEU A 235 -10.06 -26.04 14.63
CA LEU A 235 -8.71 -25.45 14.79
C LEU A 235 -7.79 -26.36 15.63
N VAL A 236 -8.28 -26.89 16.75
CA VAL A 236 -7.52 -27.82 17.61
C VAL A 236 -7.16 -29.10 16.86
N LYS A 237 -8.11 -29.71 16.15
CA LYS A 237 -7.92 -30.92 15.34
C LYS A 237 -6.82 -30.76 14.29
N PHE A 238 -6.69 -29.57 13.69
CA PHE A 238 -5.63 -29.26 12.73
C PHE A 238 -4.36 -28.71 13.39
N GLY A 239 -4.38 -28.47 14.71
CA GLY A 239 -3.29 -27.95 15.51
C GLY A 239 -2.94 -26.49 15.25
N ILE A 240 -3.95 -25.70 14.89
CA ILE A 240 -3.87 -24.29 14.52
C ILE A 240 -4.24 -23.42 15.73
N ASP A 241 -3.33 -22.55 16.15
CA ASP A 241 -3.48 -21.59 17.24
C ASP A 241 -3.14 -20.14 16.82
N CYS A 242 -2.80 -19.93 15.54
CA CYS A 242 -2.55 -18.62 14.96
C CYS A 242 -3.48 -18.41 13.76
N LEU A 243 -4.37 -17.41 13.84
CA LEU A 243 -5.39 -17.13 12.84
C LEU A 243 -5.32 -15.69 12.35
N ALA A 244 -5.10 -15.51 11.05
CA ALA A 244 -5.25 -14.24 10.35
C ALA A 244 -6.64 -14.14 9.73
N VAL A 245 -7.40 -13.11 10.07
CA VAL A 245 -8.75 -12.85 9.54
C VAL A 245 -8.70 -11.60 8.68
N CYS A 246 -8.97 -11.75 7.39
CA CYS A 246 -9.11 -10.61 6.46
C CYS A 246 -10.57 -10.38 6.11
N GLY A 247 -11.10 -9.19 6.40
CA GLY A 247 -12.50 -8.88 6.14
C GLY A 247 -12.93 -7.51 6.63
N GLY A 248 -14.24 -7.25 6.54
CA GLY A 248 -14.84 -6.03 7.08
C GLY A 248 -15.00 -6.06 8.60
N ASP A 249 -15.54 -4.97 9.13
CA ASP A 249 -15.86 -4.74 10.55
C ASP A 249 -16.57 -5.92 11.24
N GLY A 250 -17.61 -6.49 10.60
CA GLY A 250 -18.38 -7.60 11.16
C GLY A 250 -17.54 -8.88 11.32
N SER A 251 -16.67 -9.19 10.36
CA SER A 251 -15.78 -10.36 10.40
C SER A 251 -14.75 -10.23 11.52
N LEU A 252 -14.21 -9.03 11.69
CA LEU A 252 -13.23 -8.69 12.72
C LEU A 252 -13.84 -8.71 14.13
N THR A 253 -15.07 -8.22 14.26
CA THR A 253 -15.85 -8.31 15.52
C THR A 253 -16.07 -9.77 15.91
N GLY A 254 -16.45 -10.62 14.94
CA GLY A 254 -16.62 -12.06 15.17
C GLY A 254 -15.32 -12.75 15.62
N ALA A 255 -14.18 -12.34 15.05
CA ALA A 255 -12.88 -12.85 15.44
C ALA A 255 -12.54 -12.55 16.91
N ASP A 256 -12.80 -11.32 17.36
CA ASP A 256 -12.51 -10.93 18.74
C ASP A 256 -13.39 -11.69 19.76
N VAL A 257 -14.70 -11.78 19.48
CA VAL A 257 -15.64 -12.57 20.31
C VAL A 257 -15.17 -14.02 20.41
N PHE A 258 -14.76 -14.61 19.28
CA PHE A 258 -14.26 -15.98 19.24
C PHE A 258 -13.00 -16.19 20.10
N ARG A 259 -12.06 -15.25 20.05
CA ARG A 259 -10.85 -15.29 20.89
C ARG A 259 -11.17 -15.15 22.37
N LYS A 260 -12.06 -14.23 22.73
CA LYS A 260 -12.51 -14.00 24.12
C LYS A 260 -13.19 -15.24 24.69
N GLU A 261 -14.00 -15.90 23.88
CA GLU A 261 -14.72 -17.12 24.24
C GLU A 261 -13.85 -18.38 24.23
N TRP A 262 -12.64 -18.33 23.65
CA TRP A 262 -11.77 -19.49 23.42
C TRP A 262 -11.51 -20.37 24.65
N PRO A 263 -11.13 -19.84 25.83
CA PRO A 263 -10.87 -20.69 26.99
C PRO A 263 -12.12 -21.49 27.42
N SER A 264 -13.28 -20.82 27.39
CA SER A 264 -14.56 -21.44 27.74
C SER A 264 -14.99 -22.49 26.71
N LEU A 265 -14.69 -22.28 25.42
CA LEU A 265 -14.95 -23.27 24.36
C LEU A 265 -14.09 -24.51 24.55
N LEU A 266 -12.80 -24.35 24.89
CA LEU A 266 -11.92 -25.49 25.16
C LEU A 266 -12.34 -26.28 26.40
N ASP A 267 -12.79 -25.61 27.46
CA ASP A 267 -13.30 -26.27 28.66
C ASP A 267 -14.53 -27.13 28.35
N GLU A 268 -15.40 -26.65 27.46
CA GLU A 268 -16.59 -27.36 27.01
C GLU A 268 -16.24 -28.54 26.09
N LEU A 269 -15.32 -28.37 25.15
CA LEU A 269 -14.81 -29.45 24.30
C LEU A 269 -14.12 -30.54 25.12
N HIS A 270 -13.39 -30.17 26.17
CA HIS A 270 -12.73 -31.11 27.07
C HIS A 270 -13.74 -31.88 27.92
N LYS A 271 -14.74 -31.20 28.51
CA LYS A 271 -15.82 -31.85 29.27
C LYS A 271 -16.68 -32.81 28.43
N THR A 272 -16.72 -32.61 27.12
CA THR A 272 -17.47 -33.45 26.18
C THR A 272 -16.59 -34.49 25.47
N ASP A 273 -15.38 -34.72 25.96
CA ASP A 273 -14.40 -35.69 25.43
C ASP A 273 -14.07 -35.49 23.93
N ARG A 274 -14.20 -34.25 23.43
CA ARG A 274 -13.91 -33.89 22.02
C ARG A 274 -12.45 -33.51 21.78
N ILE A 275 -11.69 -33.20 22.83
CA ILE A 275 -10.25 -32.89 22.81
C ILE A 275 -9.56 -33.52 24.02
N SER A 276 -8.28 -33.85 23.90
CA SER A 276 -7.47 -34.43 24.99
C SER A 276 -6.91 -33.38 25.96
N ASP A 277 -6.39 -33.82 27.11
CA ASP A 277 -5.68 -32.97 28.07
C ASP A 277 -4.46 -32.27 27.42
N ASP A 278 -3.69 -33.03 26.63
CA ASP A 278 -2.52 -32.52 25.90
C ASP A 278 -2.92 -31.46 24.86
N GLU A 279 -4.02 -31.68 24.13
CA GLU A 279 -4.55 -30.72 23.16
C GLU A 279 -5.03 -29.44 23.87
N ARG A 280 -5.77 -29.57 24.97
CA ARG A 280 -6.21 -28.42 25.77
C ARG A 280 -5.05 -27.61 26.32
N ALA A 281 -4.01 -28.27 26.83
CA ALA A 281 -2.82 -27.61 27.34
C ALA A 281 -2.01 -26.92 26.23
N THR A 282 -1.86 -27.60 25.08
CA THR A 282 -1.09 -27.10 23.93
C THR A 282 -1.76 -25.91 23.25
N TYR A 283 -3.08 -25.95 23.08
CA TYR A 283 -3.86 -24.96 22.32
C TYR A 283 -4.64 -23.99 23.21
N LYS A 284 -4.24 -23.86 24.48
CA LYS A 284 -4.91 -23.04 25.51
C LYS A 284 -5.19 -21.60 25.09
N HIS A 285 -4.37 -21.05 24.19
CA HIS A 285 -4.48 -19.67 23.72
C HIS A 285 -4.62 -19.62 22.20
N LEU A 286 -5.59 -18.84 21.72
CA LEU A 286 -5.74 -18.50 20.31
C LEU A 286 -5.18 -17.10 20.04
N ASN A 287 -4.28 -17.01 19.07
CA ASN A 287 -3.73 -15.75 18.59
C ASN A 287 -4.47 -15.33 17.33
N ILE A 288 -5.07 -14.14 17.35
CA ILE A 288 -5.79 -13.58 16.21
C ILE A 288 -5.18 -12.25 15.81
N VAL A 289 -5.06 -12.06 14.50
CA VAL A 289 -4.77 -10.77 13.89
C VAL A 289 -5.81 -10.46 12.82
N GLY A 290 -6.31 -9.23 12.82
CA GLY A 290 -7.26 -8.71 11.85
C GLY A 290 -6.57 -7.93 10.74
N LEU A 291 -7.04 -8.09 9.50
CA LEU A 291 -6.72 -7.24 8.35
C LEU A 291 -8.02 -6.73 7.74
N VAL A 292 -8.06 -5.45 7.37
CA VAL A 292 -9.31 -4.81 6.94
C VAL A 292 -9.46 -4.89 5.43
N GLY A 293 -10.22 -5.88 4.96
CA GLY A 293 -10.62 -6.02 3.56
C GLY A 293 -11.99 -5.38 3.31
N SER A 294 -12.00 -4.16 2.77
CA SER A 294 -13.22 -3.40 2.49
C SER A 294 -12.96 -2.40 1.37
N ILE A 295 -13.94 -2.17 0.50
CA ILE A 295 -13.88 -1.07 -0.48
C ILE A 295 -14.35 0.26 0.11
N ASP A 296 -15.09 0.20 1.21
CA ASP A 296 -15.86 1.34 1.75
C ASP A 296 -14.95 2.39 2.42
N ASN A 297 -13.73 1.99 2.81
CA ASN A 297 -12.80 2.77 3.62
C ASN A 297 -13.41 3.34 4.90
N ASP A 298 -14.23 2.53 5.55
CA ASP A 298 -15.08 2.94 6.67
C ASP A 298 -14.52 2.56 8.05
N MET A 299 -13.41 1.83 8.11
CA MET A 299 -12.79 1.37 9.36
C MET A 299 -11.92 2.46 10.00
N SER A 300 -12.25 2.86 11.23
CA SER A 300 -11.45 3.81 12.01
C SER A 300 -10.08 3.24 12.39
N MET A 301 -9.13 4.13 12.70
CA MET A 301 -7.73 3.82 13.05
C MET A 301 -6.85 3.25 11.91
N THR A 302 -7.34 3.22 10.67
CA THR A 302 -6.54 2.97 9.47
C THR A 302 -6.92 3.98 8.38
N ASP A 303 -5.95 4.56 7.70
CA ASP A 303 -6.18 5.57 6.65
C ASP A 303 -6.74 4.93 5.37
N LEU A 304 -6.30 3.71 5.08
CA LEU A 304 -6.71 2.95 3.91
C LEU A 304 -7.04 1.50 4.29
N THR A 305 -8.16 1.03 3.77
CA THR A 305 -8.60 -0.36 3.79
C THR A 305 -8.26 -1.04 2.46
N ILE A 306 -8.06 -2.35 2.51
CA ILE A 306 -7.61 -3.14 1.36
C ILE A 306 -8.75 -3.20 0.32
N GLY A 307 -8.49 -2.67 -0.87
CA GLY A 307 -9.40 -2.66 -2.02
C GLY A 307 -10.11 -1.33 -2.25
N ALA A 308 -10.03 -0.37 -1.32
CA ALA A 308 -10.65 0.94 -1.47
C ALA A 308 -10.11 1.72 -2.68
N LEU A 309 -8.79 1.67 -2.92
CA LEU A 309 -8.20 2.35 -4.07
C LEU A 309 -8.56 1.67 -5.39
N THR A 310 -8.60 0.34 -5.44
CA THR A 310 -9.05 -0.39 -6.63
C THR A 310 -10.51 -0.06 -6.95
N ALA A 311 -11.39 0.01 -5.95
CA ALA A 311 -12.77 0.47 -6.15
C ALA A 311 -12.81 1.90 -6.70
N LEU A 312 -11.99 2.81 -6.16
CA LEU A 312 -11.86 4.17 -6.69
C LEU A 312 -11.36 4.21 -8.15
N HIS A 313 -10.44 3.32 -8.54
CA HIS A 313 -10.05 3.13 -9.95
C HIS A 313 -11.24 2.74 -10.81
N ARG A 314 -12.04 1.74 -10.39
CA ARG A 314 -13.22 1.29 -11.14
C ARG A 314 -14.27 2.40 -11.29
N ILE A 315 -14.47 3.20 -10.25
CA ILE A 315 -15.37 4.37 -10.29
C ILE A 315 -14.86 5.39 -11.29
N CYS A 316 -13.58 5.78 -11.20
CA CYS A 316 -13.00 6.79 -12.08
C CYS A 316 -13.01 6.34 -13.55
N GLU A 317 -12.68 5.08 -13.86
CA GLU A 317 -12.76 4.54 -15.22
C GLU A 317 -14.18 4.59 -15.80
N SER A 318 -15.18 4.28 -14.98
CA SER A 318 -16.59 4.33 -15.37
C SER A 318 -17.03 5.77 -15.64
N ILE A 319 -16.67 6.71 -14.75
CA ILE A 319 -17.01 8.13 -14.90
C ILE A 319 -16.26 8.76 -16.07
N ASP A 320 -14.98 8.42 -16.28
CA ASP A 320 -14.19 8.89 -17.41
C ASP A 320 -14.81 8.44 -18.74
N SER A 321 -15.33 7.20 -18.78
CA SER A 321 -16.08 6.66 -19.92
C SER A 321 -17.39 7.42 -20.15
N ILE A 322 -18.19 7.63 -19.09
CA ILE A 322 -19.44 8.40 -19.13
C ILE A 322 -19.20 9.86 -19.54
N SER A 323 -18.07 10.43 -19.14
CA SER A 323 -17.67 11.82 -19.40
C SER A 323 -17.69 12.17 -20.89
N SER A 324 -17.30 11.23 -21.75
CA SER A 324 -17.27 11.41 -23.20
C SER A 324 -18.68 11.62 -23.77
N THR A 325 -19.62 10.72 -23.46
CA THR A 325 -21.01 10.81 -23.90
C THR A 325 -21.77 11.98 -23.24
N ALA A 326 -21.45 12.28 -21.99
CA ALA A 326 -22.01 13.44 -21.28
C ALA A 326 -21.65 14.76 -21.95
N SER A 327 -20.40 14.92 -22.38
CA SER A 327 -19.91 16.12 -23.08
C SER A 327 -20.53 16.29 -24.47
N SER A 328 -20.70 15.18 -25.21
CA SER A 328 -21.28 15.19 -26.56
C SER A 328 -22.72 15.71 -26.58
N HIS A 329 -23.53 15.30 -25.62
CA HIS A 329 -24.94 15.66 -25.54
C HIS A 329 -25.26 16.77 -24.53
N SER A 330 -24.24 17.39 -23.91
CA SER A 330 -24.41 18.40 -22.87
C SER A 330 -25.30 17.96 -21.68
N ARG A 331 -25.23 16.67 -21.32
CA ARG A 331 -26.11 16.01 -20.35
C ARG A 331 -25.68 16.20 -18.90
N ALA A 332 -26.61 15.92 -17.99
CA ALA A 332 -26.30 15.66 -16.60
C ALA A 332 -26.31 14.15 -16.32
N PHE A 333 -25.39 13.69 -15.46
CA PHE A 333 -25.37 12.33 -14.96
C PHE A 333 -25.37 12.34 -13.43
N VAL A 334 -26.26 11.54 -12.86
CA VAL A 334 -26.28 11.20 -11.43
C VAL A 334 -25.68 9.81 -11.29
N ILE A 335 -24.58 9.70 -10.56
CA ILE A 335 -23.79 8.47 -10.49
C ILE A 335 -23.82 7.95 -9.07
N GLU A 336 -24.39 6.77 -8.88
CA GLU A 336 -24.45 6.10 -7.58
C GLU A 336 -23.18 5.27 -7.35
N VAL A 337 -22.54 5.52 -6.22
CA VAL A 337 -21.25 4.96 -5.82
C VAL A 337 -21.42 4.20 -4.50
N MET A 338 -20.76 3.05 -4.37
CA MET A 338 -20.75 2.24 -3.15
C MET A 338 -19.99 2.95 -2.02
N GLY A 339 -20.16 2.47 -0.79
CA GLY A 339 -19.45 2.98 0.38
C GLY A 339 -20.18 2.71 1.70
N ARG A 340 -21.29 1.98 1.66
CA ARG A 340 -22.21 1.67 2.76
C ARG A 340 -22.70 2.93 3.46
N HIS A 341 -22.08 3.28 4.58
CA HIS A 341 -22.36 4.48 5.36
C HIS A 341 -21.16 5.44 5.40
N CYS A 342 -20.26 5.30 4.42
CA CYS A 342 -19.09 6.12 4.23
C CYS A 342 -19.08 6.79 2.86
N GLY A 343 -18.79 8.10 2.85
CA GLY A 343 -18.68 8.92 1.66
C GLY A 343 -17.30 8.95 1.03
N TRP A 344 -16.31 8.17 1.51
CA TRP A 344 -14.91 8.25 1.07
C TRP A 344 -14.78 8.04 -0.44
N LEU A 345 -15.41 7.00 -0.98
CA LEU A 345 -15.40 6.70 -2.42
C LEU A 345 -16.06 7.82 -3.23
N ALA A 346 -17.22 8.32 -2.80
CA ALA A 346 -17.93 9.40 -3.49
C ALA A 346 -17.15 10.73 -3.47
N LEU A 347 -16.54 11.08 -2.32
CA LEU A 347 -15.73 12.28 -2.16
C LEU A 347 -14.49 12.23 -3.06
N LEU A 348 -13.71 11.14 -2.98
CA LEU A 348 -12.49 11.02 -3.77
C LEU A 348 -12.78 10.89 -5.26
N ALA A 349 -13.84 10.17 -5.65
CA ALA A 349 -14.30 10.12 -7.03
C ALA A 349 -14.71 11.52 -7.52
N GLY A 350 -15.38 12.31 -6.68
CA GLY A 350 -15.77 13.68 -6.99
C GLY A 350 -14.57 14.57 -7.33
N ILE A 351 -13.50 14.48 -6.52
CA ILE A 351 -12.25 15.20 -6.77
C ILE A 351 -11.55 14.67 -8.03
N ALA A 352 -11.38 13.34 -8.14
CA ALA A 352 -10.64 12.67 -9.21
C ALA A 352 -11.29 12.82 -10.60
N THR A 353 -12.59 13.07 -10.66
CA THR A 353 -13.34 13.20 -11.92
C THR A 353 -13.81 14.62 -12.21
N GLY A 354 -13.64 15.54 -11.26
CA GLY A 354 -14.10 16.92 -11.38
C GLY A 354 -15.62 17.03 -11.37
N ALA A 355 -16.28 16.27 -10.48
CA ALA A 355 -17.71 16.32 -10.27
C ALA A 355 -18.16 17.71 -9.81
N ASP A 356 -19.40 18.04 -10.12
CA ASP A 356 -20.00 19.33 -9.82
C ASP A 356 -20.61 19.38 -8.42
N PHE A 357 -21.14 18.24 -7.96
CA PHE A 357 -21.72 18.09 -6.63
C PHE A 357 -21.56 16.66 -6.13
N ILE A 358 -21.45 16.48 -4.81
CA ILE A 358 -21.42 15.16 -4.16
C ILE A 358 -22.42 15.11 -3.02
N PHE A 359 -23.00 13.94 -2.79
CA PHE A 359 -23.78 13.64 -1.60
C PHE A 359 -23.06 12.57 -0.78
N ILE A 360 -22.65 12.92 0.44
CA ILE A 360 -21.96 12.02 1.38
C ILE A 360 -22.66 12.04 2.75
N PRO A 361 -22.75 10.89 3.45
CA PRO A 361 -23.42 10.81 4.74
C PRO A 361 -22.75 11.63 5.84
N GLU A 362 -21.42 11.84 5.77
CA GLU A 362 -20.69 12.56 6.81
C GLU A 362 -20.89 14.09 6.74
N SER A 363 -21.27 14.62 5.58
CA SER A 363 -21.55 16.04 5.37
C SER A 363 -22.84 16.17 4.55
N PRO A 364 -24.01 15.89 5.14
CA PRO A 364 -25.28 16.11 4.47
C PRO A 364 -25.45 17.60 4.09
N PRO A 365 -26.25 17.92 3.06
CA PRO A 365 -26.46 19.31 2.65
C PRO A 365 -26.91 20.22 3.81
N GLU A 366 -26.38 21.45 3.87
CA GLU A 366 -26.56 22.33 5.04
C GLU A 366 -27.96 22.98 5.08
N SER A 367 -28.49 23.36 3.92
CA SER A 367 -29.82 23.97 3.76
C SER A 367 -30.95 22.93 3.77
N GLU A 368 -32.13 23.32 4.26
CA GLU A 368 -33.35 22.51 4.08
C GLU A 368 -33.79 22.44 2.61
N ASP A 369 -33.53 23.48 1.82
CA ASP A 369 -33.77 23.52 0.36
C ASP A 369 -32.45 23.35 -0.40
N TRP A 370 -31.77 22.24 -0.12
CA TRP A 370 -30.55 21.86 -0.81
C TRP A 370 -30.78 21.61 -2.30
N GLU A 371 -32.02 21.29 -2.70
CA GLU A 371 -32.40 21.12 -4.10
C GLU A 371 -32.15 22.41 -4.90
N THR A 372 -32.52 23.57 -4.35
CA THR A 372 -32.26 24.88 -4.98
C THR A 372 -30.77 25.19 -4.97
N GLU A 373 -30.07 24.96 -3.86
CA GLU A 373 -28.62 25.21 -3.75
C GLU A 373 -27.83 24.43 -4.81
N MET A 374 -28.12 23.13 -4.95
CA MET A 374 -27.52 22.28 -5.98
C MET A 374 -27.87 22.81 -7.38
N CYS A 375 -29.14 23.16 -7.63
CA CYS A 375 -29.56 23.65 -8.94
C CYS A 375 -28.85 24.96 -9.32
N ASP A 376 -28.75 25.91 -8.40
CA ASP A 376 -28.08 27.19 -8.61
C ASP A 376 -26.59 27.01 -8.87
N LEU A 377 -25.94 26.11 -8.13
CA LEU A 377 -24.54 25.78 -8.39
C LEU A 377 -24.34 25.21 -9.80
N LEU A 378 -25.11 24.20 -10.20
CA LEU A 378 -25.00 23.56 -11.51
C LEU A 378 -25.34 24.53 -12.65
N LYS A 379 -26.33 25.40 -12.44
CA LYS A 379 -26.68 26.47 -13.37
C LYS A 379 -25.52 27.44 -13.53
N SER A 380 -24.83 27.80 -12.45
CA SER A 380 -23.63 28.66 -12.52
C SER A 380 -22.53 28.01 -13.38
N HIS A 381 -22.28 26.71 -13.24
CA HIS A 381 -21.29 26.00 -14.06
C HIS A 381 -21.62 26.04 -15.54
N ARG A 382 -22.90 25.84 -15.89
CA ARG A 382 -23.37 25.90 -17.28
C ARG A 382 -23.29 27.31 -17.86
N ILE A 383 -23.62 28.34 -17.08
CA ILE A 383 -23.47 29.75 -17.49
C ILE A 383 -22.00 30.05 -17.82
N TYR A 384 -21.06 29.49 -17.05
CA TYR A 384 -19.63 29.59 -17.32
C TYR A 384 -19.15 28.77 -18.53
N GLY A 385 -20.03 27.97 -19.15
CA GLY A 385 -19.76 27.22 -20.37
C GLY A 385 -19.49 25.72 -20.17
N LYS A 386 -19.63 25.19 -18.94
CA LYS A 386 -19.45 23.75 -18.72
C LYS A 386 -20.57 22.97 -19.43
N ARG A 387 -20.20 22.02 -20.28
CA ARG A 387 -21.15 21.28 -21.13
C ARG A 387 -21.88 20.18 -20.38
N LYS A 388 -21.18 19.49 -19.48
CA LYS A 388 -21.67 18.32 -18.75
C LYS A 388 -21.82 18.63 -17.27
N SER A 389 -22.75 17.96 -16.61
CA SER A 389 -22.84 17.96 -15.14
C SER A 389 -22.74 16.54 -14.60
N ILE A 390 -21.89 16.35 -13.60
CA ILE A 390 -21.72 15.08 -12.91
C ILE A 390 -22.04 15.30 -11.43
N VAL A 391 -23.05 14.60 -10.94
CA VAL A 391 -23.43 14.56 -9.52
C VAL A 391 -23.17 13.16 -9.01
N ILE A 392 -22.35 13.02 -7.97
CA ILE A 392 -22.04 11.71 -7.38
C ILE A 392 -22.84 11.55 -6.09
N VAL A 393 -23.54 10.42 -5.96
CA VAL A 393 -24.38 10.10 -4.80
C VAL A 393 -23.79 8.85 -4.15
N ALA A 394 -23.32 8.97 -2.90
CA ALA A 394 -22.98 7.79 -2.11
C ALA A 394 -24.24 6.96 -1.84
N GLU A 395 -24.17 5.64 -1.86
CA GLU A 395 -25.34 4.76 -1.61
C GLU A 395 -26.00 5.04 -0.24
N GLY A 396 -25.20 5.45 0.74
CA GLY A 396 -25.63 5.87 2.07
C GLY A 396 -25.92 7.36 2.22
N ALA A 397 -26.09 8.13 1.15
CA ALA A 397 -26.37 9.56 1.23
C ALA A 397 -27.68 9.87 1.97
N LEU A 398 -27.62 10.87 2.86
CA LEU A 398 -28.73 11.32 3.71
C LEU A 398 -28.84 12.85 3.66
N ASP A 399 -30.03 13.38 3.92
CA ASP A 399 -30.21 14.78 4.31
C ASP A 399 -29.99 14.97 5.82
N ARG A 400 -30.05 16.23 6.30
CA ARG A 400 -29.91 16.56 7.74
C ARG A 400 -31.00 15.98 8.63
N ASN A 401 -32.11 15.55 8.04
CA ASN A 401 -33.22 14.89 8.72
C ASN A 401 -33.12 13.36 8.66
N LEU A 402 -32.00 12.82 8.18
CA LEU A 402 -31.74 11.39 8.00
C LEU A 402 -32.65 10.73 6.95
N LYS A 403 -33.26 11.53 6.06
CA LYS A 403 -33.99 11.01 4.92
C LYS A 403 -32.98 10.60 3.83
N PRO A 404 -33.08 9.39 3.29
CA PRO A 404 -32.20 8.96 2.20
C PRO A 404 -32.33 9.84 0.96
N ILE A 405 -31.19 10.27 0.41
CA ILE A 405 -31.12 10.97 -0.87
C ILE A 405 -30.83 9.94 -1.95
N LYS A 406 -31.80 9.69 -2.82
CA LYS A 406 -31.71 8.67 -3.88
C LYS A 406 -31.34 9.27 -5.24
N PRO A 407 -30.56 8.57 -6.08
CA PRO A 407 -30.16 9.06 -7.40
C PRO A 407 -31.32 9.48 -8.30
N GLU A 408 -32.42 8.73 -8.28
CA GLU A 408 -33.64 9.01 -9.05
C GLU A 408 -34.27 10.33 -8.64
N TYR A 409 -34.34 10.62 -7.34
CA TYR A 409 -34.86 11.89 -6.83
C TYR A 409 -33.99 13.07 -7.28
N VAL A 410 -32.67 12.92 -7.22
CA VAL A 410 -31.72 13.93 -7.73
C VAL A 410 -31.91 14.15 -9.23
N LYS A 411 -32.12 13.07 -10.01
CA LYS A 411 -32.42 13.17 -11.44
C LYS A 411 -33.69 13.98 -11.68
N ASP A 412 -34.78 13.66 -10.98
CA ASP A 412 -36.07 14.35 -11.16
C ASP A 412 -35.93 15.84 -10.86
N ILE A 413 -35.19 16.23 -9.81
CA ILE A 413 -34.87 17.64 -9.52
C ILE A 413 -34.14 18.31 -10.70
N LEU A 414 -33.12 17.66 -11.28
CA LEU A 414 -32.36 18.22 -12.39
C LEU A 414 -33.18 18.34 -13.68
N VAL A 415 -34.13 17.44 -13.90
CA VAL A 415 -35.07 17.50 -15.03
C VAL A 415 -36.09 18.61 -14.81
N ASP A 416 -36.75 18.62 -13.65
CA ASP A 416 -37.91 19.49 -13.39
C ASP A 416 -37.50 20.95 -13.14
N ARG A 417 -36.43 21.19 -12.36
CA ARG A 417 -36.00 22.55 -11.99
C ARG A 417 -35.04 23.18 -13.00
N LEU A 418 -34.17 22.38 -13.64
CA LEU A 418 -33.14 22.89 -14.56
C LEU A 418 -33.39 22.53 -16.04
N GLY A 419 -34.36 21.66 -16.36
CA GLY A 419 -34.63 21.26 -17.74
C GLY A 419 -33.50 20.45 -18.38
N LEU A 420 -32.68 19.76 -17.58
CA LEU A 420 -31.50 19.05 -18.06
C LEU A 420 -31.83 17.62 -18.47
N ASP A 421 -31.34 17.21 -19.65
CA ASP A 421 -31.37 15.79 -20.04
C ASP A 421 -30.45 14.99 -19.10
N THR A 422 -31.07 14.29 -18.14
CA THR A 422 -30.39 13.68 -17.00
C THR A 422 -30.52 12.16 -17.03
N ARG A 423 -29.42 11.45 -16.74
CA ARG A 423 -29.38 9.98 -16.62
C ARG A 423 -28.83 9.57 -15.26
N VAL A 424 -29.35 8.46 -14.74
CA VAL A 424 -28.82 7.79 -13.55
C VAL A 424 -27.96 6.62 -14.00
N THR A 425 -26.79 6.47 -13.38
CA THR A 425 -25.94 5.30 -13.55
C THR A 425 -25.56 4.76 -12.18
N THR A 426 -26.06 3.57 -11.84
CA THR A 426 -25.62 2.83 -10.66
C THR A 426 -24.50 1.88 -11.05
N LEU A 427 -23.29 2.15 -10.58
CA LEU A 427 -22.11 1.34 -10.94
C LEU A 427 -22.18 -0.07 -10.36
N GLY A 428 -22.82 -0.22 -9.19
CA GLY A 428 -23.02 -1.51 -8.53
C GLY A 428 -21.71 -2.25 -8.26
N HIS A 429 -21.73 -3.58 -8.41
CA HIS A 429 -20.63 -4.47 -8.03
C HIS A 429 -19.39 -4.40 -8.95
N THR A 430 -19.45 -3.63 -10.05
CA THR A 430 -18.24 -3.34 -10.84
C THR A 430 -17.13 -2.69 -10.00
N GLN A 431 -17.52 -2.04 -8.90
CA GLN A 431 -16.63 -1.41 -7.92
C GLN A 431 -15.91 -2.41 -6.99
N ARG A 432 -16.41 -3.64 -6.84
CA ARG A 432 -15.77 -4.69 -6.02
C ARG A 432 -14.80 -5.56 -6.82
N GLY A 433 -15.08 -5.74 -8.10
CA GLY A 433 -14.32 -6.57 -9.01
C GLY A 433 -13.10 -5.88 -9.64
N GLY A 434 -12.46 -6.60 -10.58
CA GLY A 434 -11.29 -6.12 -11.31
C GLY A 434 -9.97 -6.56 -10.69
N LYS A 435 -8.89 -6.37 -11.45
CA LYS A 435 -7.53 -6.63 -10.96
C LYS A 435 -7.14 -5.56 -9.93
N PRO A 436 -6.48 -5.93 -8.82
CA PRO A 436 -6.01 -4.94 -7.85
C PRO A 436 -5.04 -3.94 -8.48
N CYS A 437 -5.20 -2.66 -8.16
CA CYS A 437 -4.23 -1.62 -8.52
C CYS A 437 -2.91 -1.84 -7.77
N ALA A 438 -1.83 -1.14 -8.17
CA ALA A 438 -0.51 -1.35 -7.59
C ALA A 438 -0.49 -1.22 -6.05
N TYR A 439 -1.18 -0.21 -5.51
CA TYR A 439 -1.24 0.01 -4.07
C TYR A 439 -1.98 -1.12 -3.33
N ASP A 440 -3.09 -1.62 -3.88
CA ASP A 440 -3.82 -2.79 -3.35
C ASP A 440 -3.15 -4.14 -3.65
N ARG A 441 -1.92 -4.14 -4.18
CA ARG A 441 -1.00 -5.29 -4.16
C ARG A 441 0.09 -5.10 -3.10
N ILE A 442 0.62 -3.90 -3.01
CA ILE A 442 1.72 -3.53 -2.11
C ILE A 442 1.24 -3.50 -0.66
N LEU A 443 0.24 -2.67 -0.34
CA LEU A 443 -0.26 -2.47 1.01
C LEU A 443 -0.70 -3.80 1.66
N PRO A 444 -1.53 -4.64 1.01
CA PRO A 444 -1.96 -5.91 1.59
C PRO A 444 -0.80 -6.88 1.80
N THR A 445 0.21 -6.84 0.92
CA THR A 445 1.42 -7.65 1.07
C THR A 445 2.20 -7.25 2.32
N LEU A 446 2.41 -5.95 2.53
CA LEU A 446 3.09 -5.42 3.71
C LEU A 446 2.30 -5.73 4.99
N GLN A 447 0.98 -5.53 4.97
CA GLN A 447 0.12 -5.83 6.12
C GLN A 447 0.09 -7.33 6.44
N GLY A 448 0.03 -8.21 5.44
CA GLY A 448 0.08 -9.66 5.63
C GLY A 448 1.40 -10.14 6.22
N VAL A 449 2.53 -9.55 5.80
CA VAL A 449 3.84 -9.81 6.41
C VAL A 449 3.87 -9.37 7.87
N LYS A 450 3.33 -8.19 8.17
CA LYS A 450 3.25 -7.70 9.55
C LYS A 450 2.31 -8.54 10.42
N ALA A 451 1.21 -9.01 9.85
CA ALA A 451 0.25 -9.89 10.52
C ALA A 451 0.93 -11.18 11.01
N VAL A 452 1.76 -11.81 10.18
CA VAL A 452 2.53 -12.99 10.59
C VAL A 452 3.51 -12.66 11.71
N GLN A 453 4.23 -11.53 11.62
CA GLN A 453 5.13 -11.12 12.72
C GLN A 453 4.36 -10.96 14.03
N VAL A 454 3.21 -10.28 14.01
CA VAL A 454 2.37 -10.07 15.19
C VAL A 454 1.84 -11.39 15.76
N LEU A 455 1.44 -12.34 14.91
CA LEU A 455 1.01 -13.68 15.37
C LEU A 455 2.15 -14.47 16.02
N LEU A 456 3.38 -14.33 15.52
CA LEU A 456 4.54 -15.03 16.06
C LEU A 456 5.05 -14.43 17.37
N GLU A 457 4.97 -13.11 17.51
CA GLU A 457 5.30 -12.32 18.70
C GLU A 457 4.20 -12.38 19.79
N ALA A 458 2.99 -12.84 19.45
CA ALA A 458 1.85 -12.81 20.35
C ALA A 458 2.07 -13.67 21.62
N THR A 459 1.73 -13.07 22.76
CA THR A 459 1.69 -13.72 24.08
C THR A 459 0.25 -13.86 24.56
N PRO A 460 -0.04 -14.70 25.58
CA PRO A 460 -1.39 -14.82 26.14
C PRO A 460 -2.00 -13.49 26.61
N GLN A 461 -1.18 -12.51 27.00
CA GLN A 461 -1.59 -11.18 27.45
C GLN A 461 -1.76 -10.18 26.30
N SER A 462 -1.30 -10.53 25.08
CA SER A 462 -1.43 -9.65 23.93
C SER A 462 -2.90 -9.47 23.56
N PRO A 463 -3.40 -8.25 23.30
CA PRO A 463 -4.74 -8.06 22.75
C PRO A 463 -4.84 -8.56 21.31
N SER A 464 -6.07 -8.67 20.80
CA SER A 464 -6.30 -8.94 19.38
C SER A 464 -5.90 -7.66 18.63
N TYR A 465 -5.00 -7.77 17.67
CA TYR A 465 -4.54 -6.61 16.91
C TYR A 465 -5.20 -6.55 15.53
N MET A 466 -5.48 -5.35 15.06
CA MET A 466 -5.74 -5.03 13.67
C MET A 466 -4.47 -4.48 13.04
N ILE A 467 -4.10 -4.95 11.86
CA ILE A 467 -3.05 -4.32 11.05
C ILE A 467 -3.71 -3.29 10.15
N GLY A 468 -3.23 -2.05 10.26
CA GLY A 468 -3.68 -0.93 9.45
C GLY A 468 -2.51 -0.24 8.79
N ILE A 469 -2.82 0.87 8.14
CA ILE A 469 -1.85 1.86 7.73
C ILE A 469 -2.24 3.19 8.36
N GLN A 470 -1.29 3.82 9.01
CA GLN A 470 -1.40 5.21 9.37
C GLN A 470 -0.18 5.86 8.76
N GLU A 471 -0.39 6.95 8.04
CA GLU A 471 0.71 7.89 7.83
C GLU A 471 1.84 7.24 7.00
N ASN A 472 1.42 6.52 5.96
CA ASN A 472 2.25 5.71 5.07
C ASN A 472 3.11 4.63 5.78
N LYS A 473 2.80 4.30 7.05
CA LYS A 473 3.47 3.28 7.85
C LYS A 473 2.48 2.20 8.26
N ILE A 474 2.92 0.95 8.18
CA ILE A 474 2.13 -0.17 8.66
C ILE A 474 2.10 -0.15 10.19
N THR A 475 0.91 -0.05 10.76
CA THR A 475 0.70 0.01 12.21
C THR A 475 -0.08 -1.21 12.70
N LYS A 476 0.02 -1.50 14.00
CA LYS A 476 -0.86 -2.45 14.69
C LYS A 476 -1.62 -1.68 15.75
N VAL A 477 -2.94 -1.84 15.78
CA VAL A 477 -3.83 -1.16 16.73
C VAL A 477 -4.71 -2.19 17.43
N PRO A 478 -5.18 -1.95 18.66
CA PRO A 478 -6.12 -2.85 19.33
C PRO A 478 -7.41 -2.98 18.52
N LEU A 479 -7.81 -4.21 18.19
CA LEU A 479 -8.95 -4.50 17.33
C LEU A 479 -10.26 -3.95 17.90
N LEU A 480 -10.45 -4.09 19.22
CA LEU A 480 -11.64 -3.61 19.93
C LEU A 480 -11.80 -2.10 19.87
N GLU A 481 -10.70 -1.35 19.99
CA GLU A 481 -10.73 0.11 19.92
C GLU A 481 -11.12 0.56 18.50
N ALA A 482 -10.56 -0.06 17.48
CA ALA A 482 -10.87 0.26 16.09
C ALA A 482 -12.34 -0.02 15.74
N VAL A 483 -12.90 -1.17 16.18
CA VAL A 483 -14.32 -1.51 15.99
C VAL A 483 -15.22 -0.53 16.75
N ALA A 484 -14.89 -0.20 18.00
CA ALA A 484 -15.69 0.71 18.82
C ALA A 484 -15.74 2.13 18.22
N GLN A 485 -14.60 2.65 17.73
CA GLN A 485 -14.56 3.94 17.03
C GLN A 485 -15.38 3.93 15.74
N THR A 486 -15.31 2.84 14.97
CA THR A 486 -16.09 2.68 13.74
C THR A 486 -17.60 2.73 14.02
N GLN A 487 -18.06 2.02 15.05
CA GLN A 487 -19.46 2.06 15.50
C GLN A 487 -19.88 3.45 16.04
N ALA A 488 -18.94 4.19 16.63
CA ALA A 488 -19.20 5.56 17.10
C ALA A 488 -19.51 6.53 15.95
N VAL A 489 -18.99 6.28 14.74
CA VAL A 489 -19.33 7.08 13.54
C VAL A 489 -20.81 6.92 13.20
N ALA A 490 -21.28 5.67 13.09
CA ALA A 490 -22.68 5.38 12.77
C ALA A 490 -23.62 6.01 13.81
N LYS A 491 -23.30 5.86 15.09
CA LYS A 491 -24.05 6.47 16.18
C LYS A 491 -24.06 8.01 16.11
N ALA A 492 -22.93 8.64 15.79
CA ALA A 492 -22.86 10.09 15.63
C ALA A 492 -23.76 10.58 14.48
N ILE A 493 -23.87 9.82 13.39
CA ILE A 493 -24.79 10.13 12.28
C ILE A 493 -26.25 9.97 12.72
N GLU A 494 -26.59 8.87 13.41
CA GLU A 494 -27.95 8.64 13.97
C GLU A 494 -28.39 9.75 14.93
N ASP A 495 -27.46 10.24 15.75
CA ASP A 495 -27.68 11.34 16.70
C ASP A 495 -27.64 12.74 16.03
N LYS A 496 -27.54 12.82 14.69
CA LYS A 496 -27.39 14.05 13.89
C LYS A 496 -26.17 14.91 14.27
N GLN A 497 -25.13 14.28 14.83
CA GLN A 497 -23.85 14.90 15.22
C GLN A 497 -22.82 14.79 14.09
N PHE A 498 -23.09 15.39 12.93
CA PHE A 498 -22.27 15.24 11.72
C PHE A 498 -20.82 15.73 11.88
N GLU A 499 -20.59 16.83 12.60
CA GLU A 499 -19.22 17.31 12.90
C GLU A 499 -18.41 16.28 13.70
N LYS A 500 -19.07 15.59 14.63
CA LYS A 500 -18.46 14.51 15.41
C LYS A 500 -18.18 13.29 14.54
N ALA A 501 -19.11 12.92 13.64
CA ALA A 501 -18.89 11.86 12.66
C ALA A 501 -17.68 12.16 11.77
N MET A 502 -17.56 13.40 11.28
CA MET A 502 -16.40 13.88 10.51
C MET A 502 -15.09 13.85 11.32
N SER A 503 -15.14 14.05 12.65
CA SER A 503 -13.96 14.00 13.51
C SER A 503 -13.39 12.60 13.73
N TYR A 504 -14.21 11.55 13.51
CA TYR A 504 -13.77 10.16 13.56
C TYR A 504 -13.19 9.67 12.23
N ARG A 505 -13.37 10.42 11.14
CA ARG A 505 -12.64 10.22 9.88
C ARG A 505 -11.23 10.80 10.02
N ASP A 506 -10.33 10.33 9.18
CA ASP A 506 -8.95 10.82 9.17
C ASP A 506 -8.89 12.31 8.75
N SER A 507 -7.77 12.97 9.11
CA SER A 507 -7.57 14.39 8.79
C SER A 507 -7.53 14.68 7.29
N GLU A 508 -7.14 13.69 6.46
CA GLU A 508 -7.12 13.82 5.01
C GLU A 508 -8.55 13.87 4.43
N PHE A 509 -9.52 13.17 5.02
CA PHE A 509 -10.93 13.27 4.61
C PHE A 509 -11.46 14.71 4.68
N ASN A 510 -11.20 15.42 5.79
CA ASN A 510 -11.61 16.81 5.97
C ASN A 510 -10.93 17.75 4.96
N GLU A 511 -9.62 17.58 4.74
CA GLU A 511 -8.87 18.35 3.75
C GLU A 511 -9.38 18.11 2.33
N MET A 512 -9.72 16.86 2.00
CA MET A 512 -10.28 16.48 0.71
C MET A 512 -11.66 17.10 0.50
N LEU A 513 -12.52 17.11 1.52
CA LEU A 513 -13.82 17.78 1.44
C LEU A 513 -13.66 19.28 1.19
N ALA A 514 -12.71 19.94 1.87
CA ALA A 514 -12.37 21.33 1.61
C ALA A 514 -11.84 21.55 0.19
N ALA A 515 -10.95 20.68 -0.29
CA ALA A 515 -10.43 20.72 -1.65
C ALA A 515 -11.56 20.57 -2.69
N PHE A 516 -12.49 19.66 -2.46
CA PHE A 516 -13.66 19.44 -3.31
C PHE A 516 -14.55 20.69 -3.37
N ARG A 517 -14.93 21.27 -2.22
CA ARG A 517 -15.77 22.47 -2.13
C ARG A 517 -15.14 23.66 -2.88
N ILE A 518 -13.85 23.92 -2.67
CA ILE A 518 -13.12 24.97 -3.40
C ILE A 518 -13.09 24.68 -4.91
N SER A 519 -12.93 23.43 -5.30
CA SER A 519 -12.80 23.03 -6.71
C SER A 519 -14.12 23.04 -7.50
N SER A 520 -15.24 22.88 -6.80
CA SER A 520 -16.58 22.82 -7.39
C SER A 520 -17.27 24.18 -7.38
N GLN A 521 -17.01 25.06 -6.42
CA GLN A 521 -17.63 26.39 -6.35
C GLN A 521 -17.02 27.39 -7.33
N VAL A 522 -17.86 28.16 -8.02
CA VAL A 522 -17.44 29.27 -8.92
C VAL A 522 -17.44 30.61 -8.20
N HIS A 523 -18.47 30.84 -7.40
CA HIS A 523 -18.60 32.01 -6.54
C HIS A 523 -18.59 31.52 -5.09
N SER A 524 -17.67 32.08 -4.30
CA SER A 524 -17.60 31.86 -2.86
C SER A 524 -17.79 33.19 -2.15
N ASN A 525 -18.48 33.14 -1.00
CA ASN A 525 -18.56 34.26 -0.08
C ASN A 525 -17.20 34.51 0.62
N ASP A 526 -16.28 33.54 0.56
CA ASP A 526 -14.95 33.61 1.15
C ASP A 526 -13.91 34.27 0.23
N ARG A 527 -14.32 35.19 -0.65
CA ARG A 527 -13.36 35.92 -1.48
C ARG A 527 -12.50 36.82 -0.62
N VAL A 528 -11.19 36.83 -0.89
CA VAL A 528 -10.31 37.79 -0.24
C VAL A 528 -10.63 39.22 -0.77
N PRO A 529 -10.53 40.24 0.11
CA PRO A 529 -10.71 41.63 -0.28
C PRO A 529 -9.81 42.01 -1.47
N ASP A 530 -10.26 42.94 -2.32
CA ASP A 530 -9.57 43.33 -3.56
C ASP A 530 -8.10 43.69 -3.35
N ASN A 531 -7.81 44.39 -2.25
CA ASN A 531 -6.45 44.79 -1.89
C ASN A 531 -5.56 43.62 -1.46
N LYS A 532 -6.10 42.46 -1.09
CA LYS A 532 -5.39 41.24 -0.69
C LYS A 532 -5.29 40.19 -1.81
N ARG A 533 -5.84 40.46 -2.99
CA ARG A 533 -5.76 39.54 -4.15
C ARG A 533 -4.33 39.49 -4.68
N LEU A 534 -3.97 38.31 -5.19
CA LEU A 534 -2.60 37.97 -5.58
C LEU A 534 -2.60 37.54 -7.04
N ARG A 535 -1.50 37.78 -7.74
CA ARG A 535 -1.19 37.18 -9.05
C ARG A 535 -0.21 36.02 -8.83
N ILE A 536 -0.70 34.79 -8.97
CA ILE A 536 0.08 33.59 -8.64
C ILE A 536 0.55 32.91 -9.93
N GLY A 537 1.86 32.85 -10.13
CA GLY A 537 2.49 32.12 -11.22
C GLY A 537 2.41 30.61 -11.00
N ILE A 538 2.10 29.85 -12.05
CA ILE A 538 2.08 28.38 -12.05
C ILE A 538 2.96 27.89 -13.20
N ILE A 539 3.96 27.06 -12.89
CA ILE A 539 4.95 26.58 -13.86
C ILE A 539 5.25 25.09 -13.65
N HIS A 540 5.45 24.36 -14.75
CA HIS A 540 5.89 22.95 -14.69
C HIS A 540 7.36 22.82 -15.10
N VAL A 541 8.19 22.17 -14.28
CA VAL A 541 9.64 22.00 -14.54
C VAL A 541 10.09 20.55 -14.33
N GLY A 542 10.67 19.94 -15.36
CA GLY A 542 11.18 18.57 -15.36
C GLY A 542 10.56 17.71 -16.45
N ALA A 543 10.48 16.41 -16.18
CA ALA A 543 9.76 15.47 -17.03
C ALA A 543 8.25 15.47 -16.68
N PRO A 544 7.36 15.17 -17.64
CA PRO A 544 5.94 15.04 -17.36
C PRO A 544 5.66 13.89 -16.39
N ALA A 545 4.67 14.07 -15.52
CA ALA A 545 4.24 13.10 -14.55
C ALA A 545 2.70 13.15 -14.37
N GLY A 546 2.10 12.01 -14.02
CA GLY A 546 0.68 11.95 -13.66
C GLY A 546 0.34 12.94 -12.54
N GLY A 547 -0.77 13.65 -12.65
CA GLY A 547 -1.24 14.58 -11.62
C GLY A 547 -0.77 16.04 -11.73
N MET A 548 0.21 16.37 -12.59
CA MET A 548 0.62 17.78 -12.81
C MET A 548 -0.56 18.68 -13.22
N ASN A 549 -1.35 18.23 -14.19
CA ASN A 549 -2.54 18.96 -14.65
C ASN A 549 -3.63 19.03 -13.58
N ALA A 550 -3.80 17.98 -12.76
CA ALA A 550 -4.75 17.98 -11.64
C ALA A 550 -4.35 18.98 -10.55
N ALA A 551 -3.06 19.08 -10.23
CA ALA A 551 -2.52 20.06 -9.30
C ALA A 551 -2.73 21.49 -9.81
N THR A 552 -2.44 21.75 -11.09
CA THR A 552 -2.68 23.05 -11.72
C THR A 552 -4.15 23.40 -11.77
N ARG A 553 -5.05 22.45 -12.08
CA ARG A 553 -6.50 22.67 -12.02
C ARG A 553 -6.93 23.13 -10.63
N GLN A 554 -6.47 22.44 -9.58
CA GLN A 554 -6.83 22.82 -8.22
C GLN A 554 -6.31 24.21 -7.86
N ALA A 555 -5.09 24.55 -8.26
CA ALA A 555 -4.51 25.87 -8.01
C ALA A 555 -5.31 26.98 -8.70
N VAL A 556 -5.69 26.77 -9.96
CA VAL A 556 -6.51 27.71 -10.73
C VAL A 556 -7.90 27.85 -10.11
N ARG A 557 -8.54 26.75 -9.72
CA ARG A 557 -9.85 26.75 -9.04
C ARG A 557 -9.78 27.51 -7.72
N PHE A 558 -8.74 27.28 -6.92
CA PHE A 558 -8.49 28.02 -5.68
C PHE A 558 -8.37 29.52 -5.94
N CYS A 559 -7.59 29.93 -6.96
CA CYS A 559 -7.45 31.34 -7.31
C CYS A 559 -8.81 31.98 -7.62
N HIS A 560 -9.63 31.38 -8.48
CA HIS A 560 -10.96 31.91 -8.83
C HIS A 560 -11.92 31.93 -7.64
N ASN A 561 -11.87 30.91 -6.78
CA ASN A 561 -12.70 30.83 -5.57
C ASN A 561 -12.38 31.99 -4.60
N ARG A 562 -11.10 32.25 -4.36
CA ARG A 562 -10.61 33.32 -3.45
C ARG A 562 -10.53 34.69 -4.10
N GLY A 563 -10.55 34.80 -5.43
CA GLY A 563 -10.43 36.03 -6.19
C GLY A 563 -8.99 36.38 -6.62
N HIS A 564 -8.02 35.50 -6.43
CA HIS A 564 -6.67 35.65 -6.99
C HIS A 564 -6.67 35.43 -8.51
N VAL A 565 -5.58 35.86 -9.16
CA VAL A 565 -5.36 35.69 -10.59
C VAL A 565 -4.34 34.58 -10.84
N PRO A 566 -4.73 33.45 -11.46
CA PRO A 566 -3.80 32.39 -11.81
C PRO A 566 -3.09 32.69 -13.14
N VAL A 567 -1.77 32.85 -13.08
CA VAL A 567 -0.90 33.16 -14.23
C VAL A 567 -0.15 31.89 -14.63
N ALA A 568 -0.48 31.31 -15.78
CA ALA A 568 0.20 30.15 -16.31
C ALA A 568 1.45 30.55 -17.10
N ILE A 569 2.56 29.91 -16.76
CA ILE A 569 3.85 30.02 -17.46
C ILE A 569 4.02 28.76 -18.29
N TYR A 570 3.97 28.89 -19.61
CA TYR A 570 4.07 27.75 -20.53
C TYR A 570 5.53 27.36 -20.76
N ASN A 571 5.78 26.08 -21.01
CA ASN A 571 7.08 25.54 -21.40
C ASN A 571 8.24 25.92 -20.44
N GLY A 572 7.98 25.88 -19.14
CA GLY A 572 9.01 26.12 -18.14
C GLY A 572 9.64 27.50 -18.23
N PHE A 573 10.93 27.62 -17.93
CA PHE A 573 11.63 28.90 -17.97
C PHE A 573 11.89 29.39 -19.40
N ASP A 574 12.00 28.49 -20.38
CA ASP A 574 12.13 28.89 -21.79
C ASP A 574 10.91 29.69 -22.25
N GLY A 575 9.70 29.16 -22.02
CA GLY A 575 8.49 29.87 -22.41
C GLY A 575 8.25 31.13 -21.57
N LEU A 576 8.75 31.23 -20.34
CA LEU A 576 8.76 32.49 -19.60
C LEU A 576 9.62 33.56 -20.27
N LEU A 577 10.80 33.17 -20.77
CA LEU A 577 11.72 34.08 -21.47
C LEU A 577 11.15 34.51 -22.82
N ASP A 578 10.40 33.63 -23.48
CA ASP A 578 9.66 33.90 -24.72
C ASP A 578 8.33 34.66 -24.52
N ASP A 579 8.02 35.09 -23.29
CA ASP A 579 6.77 35.79 -22.93
C ASP A 579 5.49 34.94 -23.19
N ASN A 580 5.61 33.61 -23.22
CA ASN A 580 4.51 32.67 -23.36
C ASN A 580 3.79 32.46 -22.00
N VAL A 581 3.07 33.49 -21.57
CA VAL A 581 2.39 33.56 -20.28
C VAL A 581 0.94 33.98 -20.50
N SER A 582 -0.02 33.32 -19.85
CA SER A 582 -1.43 33.72 -19.93
C SER A 582 -2.21 33.46 -18.64
N GLU A 583 -3.29 34.20 -18.43
CA GLU A 583 -4.19 33.97 -17.29
C GLU A 583 -5.13 32.79 -17.59
N LEU A 584 -5.30 31.88 -16.63
CA LEU A 584 -6.17 30.72 -16.78
C LEU A 584 -7.58 31.02 -16.28
N SER A 585 -8.59 30.78 -17.13
CA SER A 585 -9.99 30.86 -16.73
C SER A 585 -10.42 29.60 -15.96
N TRP A 586 -11.52 29.72 -15.21
CA TRP A 586 -12.17 28.57 -14.57
C TRP A 586 -12.46 27.48 -15.63
N LEU A 587 -13.15 27.79 -16.72
CA LEU A 587 -13.52 26.77 -17.71
C LEU A 587 -12.30 26.08 -18.37
N ARG A 588 -11.19 26.79 -18.58
CA ARG A 588 -10.01 26.27 -19.31
C ARG A 588 -9.41 25.00 -18.69
N VAL A 589 -9.47 24.88 -17.36
CA VAL A 589 -8.89 23.74 -16.62
C VAL A 589 -9.91 22.66 -16.26
N ASP A 590 -11.16 22.74 -16.70
CA ASP A 590 -12.24 21.86 -16.22
C ASP A 590 -11.91 20.37 -16.39
N SER A 591 -11.39 19.98 -17.56
CA SER A 591 -11.03 18.59 -17.87
C SER A 591 -9.62 18.18 -17.47
N TRP A 592 -8.84 19.04 -16.80
CA TRP A 592 -7.41 18.80 -16.58
C TRP A 592 -7.13 17.72 -15.54
N THR A 593 -8.09 17.38 -14.67
CA THR A 593 -7.92 16.32 -13.66
C THR A 593 -7.57 14.97 -14.27
N THR A 594 -8.16 14.64 -15.43
CA THR A 594 -8.04 13.31 -16.06
C THR A 594 -6.97 13.27 -17.15
N ARG A 595 -6.31 14.39 -17.46
CA ARG A 595 -5.30 14.46 -18.52
C ARG A 595 -3.92 14.17 -17.96
N GLY A 596 -3.22 13.19 -18.53
CA GLY A 596 -1.80 12.99 -18.28
C GLY A 596 -0.93 14.06 -18.93
N GLY A 597 0.39 13.93 -18.79
CA GLY A 597 1.34 14.88 -19.35
C GLY A 597 1.28 16.26 -18.68
N SER A 598 1.53 17.30 -19.47
CA SER A 598 1.56 18.71 -19.03
C SER A 598 0.89 19.61 -20.07
N GLU A 599 -0.28 20.16 -19.74
CA GLU A 599 -1.00 21.13 -20.59
C GLU A 599 -0.31 22.51 -20.61
N LEU A 600 0.52 22.80 -19.62
CA LEU A 600 1.40 23.98 -19.64
C LEU A 600 2.64 23.76 -20.50
N GLY A 601 2.95 22.52 -20.90
CA GLY A 601 4.26 22.14 -21.38
C GLY A 601 5.29 22.12 -20.24
N THR A 602 6.30 21.26 -20.35
CA THR A 602 7.35 21.15 -19.33
C THR A 602 8.65 20.67 -19.96
N ASN A 603 9.78 21.16 -19.43
CA ASN A 603 11.13 20.80 -19.85
C ASN A 603 12.07 20.86 -18.65
N ARG A 604 13.32 20.48 -18.86
CA ARG A 604 14.35 20.41 -17.81
C ARG A 604 15.19 21.68 -17.70
N THR A 605 14.81 22.76 -18.39
CA THR A 605 15.57 24.01 -18.39
C THR A 605 15.47 24.66 -17.01
N LEU A 606 16.61 25.14 -16.51
CA LEU A 606 16.75 25.80 -15.22
C LEU A 606 16.80 27.33 -15.40
N PRO A 607 16.54 28.13 -14.35
CA PRO A 607 16.49 29.59 -14.48
C PRO A 607 17.87 30.27 -14.71
N ASP A 608 18.98 29.55 -14.62
CA ASP A 608 20.34 30.08 -14.88
C ASP A 608 20.62 30.39 -16.35
N VAL A 609 19.81 29.89 -17.29
CA VAL A 609 19.92 30.27 -18.71
C VAL A 609 19.80 31.78 -18.95
N GLY A 610 19.14 32.49 -18.05
CA GLY A 610 18.91 33.93 -18.17
C GLY A 610 18.36 34.56 -16.90
N MET A 611 19.04 34.40 -15.75
CA MET A 611 18.51 34.79 -14.44
C MET A 611 17.96 36.23 -14.37
N GLY A 612 18.67 37.20 -14.95
CA GLY A 612 18.20 38.59 -15.00
C GLY A 612 16.97 38.81 -15.89
N GLN A 613 16.84 38.04 -16.97
CA GLN A 613 15.66 38.05 -17.84
C GLN A 613 14.47 37.35 -17.17
N VAL A 614 14.70 36.25 -16.45
CA VAL A 614 13.69 35.58 -15.60
C VAL A 614 13.18 36.56 -14.54
N ALA A 615 14.07 37.26 -13.85
CA ALA A 615 13.72 38.30 -12.88
C ALA A 615 12.90 39.43 -13.50
N ALA A 616 13.28 39.90 -14.70
CA ALA A 616 12.52 40.91 -15.43
C ALA A 616 11.14 40.42 -15.86
N ALA A 617 11.01 39.14 -16.26
CA ALA A 617 9.72 38.53 -16.61
C ALA A 617 8.79 38.41 -15.39
N PHE A 618 9.30 38.02 -14.22
CA PHE A 618 8.52 37.99 -12.97
C PHE A 618 7.93 39.38 -12.66
N GLN A 619 8.74 40.42 -12.82
CA GLN A 619 8.31 41.80 -12.64
C GLN A 619 7.29 42.23 -13.71
N ARG A 620 7.53 41.88 -14.98
CA ARG A 620 6.65 42.20 -16.12
C ARG A 620 5.23 41.65 -15.92
N HIS A 621 5.10 40.41 -15.47
CA HIS A 621 3.79 39.78 -15.22
C HIS A 621 3.23 40.07 -13.82
N GLY A 622 3.97 40.81 -13.00
CA GLY A 622 3.56 41.26 -11.67
C GLY A 622 3.25 40.13 -10.70
N LEU A 623 4.07 39.07 -10.70
CA LEU A 623 3.86 37.91 -9.85
C LEU A 623 4.00 38.27 -8.37
N ASP A 624 3.08 37.78 -7.53
CA ASP A 624 3.07 37.93 -6.06
C ASP A 624 3.46 36.63 -5.34
N GLY A 625 3.40 35.50 -6.04
CA GLY A 625 3.81 34.18 -5.56
C GLY A 625 3.99 33.20 -6.72
N LEU A 626 4.72 32.11 -6.50
CA LEU A 626 5.01 31.11 -7.53
C LEU A 626 4.78 29.69 -7.01
N LEU A 627 3.97 28.92 -7.73
CA LEU A 627 3.82 27.48 -7.58
C LEU A 627 4.63 26.78 -8.67
N VAL A 628 5.66 26.04 -8.27
CA VAL A 628 6.50 25.24 -9.18
C VAL A 628 6.12 23.77 -9.01
N ILE A 629 5.65 23.11 -10.07
CA ILE A 629 5.25 21.70 -10.04
C ILE A 629 6.26 20.90 -10.85
N GLY A 630 6.89 19.89 -10.25
CA GLY A 630 7.90 19.13 -11.00
C GLY A 630 8.87 18.31 -10.19
N GLY A 631 9.86 17.75 -10.89
CA GLY A 631 10.81 16.81 -10.32
C GLY A 631 12.01 17.48 -9.67
N PHE A 632 13.18 16.84 -9.79
CA PHE A 632 14.43 17.35 -9.22
C PHE A 632 14.84 18.71 -9.81
N GLU A 633 14.62 18.94 -11.11
CA GLU A 633 14.86 20.24 -11.75
C GLU A 633 13.99 21.37 -11.16
N ALA A 634 12.74 21.08 -10.78
CA ALA A 634 11.88 22.05 -10.13
C ALA A 634 12.43 22.46 -8.76
N PHE A 635 12.83 21.47 -7.95
CA PHE A 635 13.50 21.71 -6.67
C PHE A 635 14.75 22.57 -6.85
N HIS A 636 15.63 22.20 -7.78
CA HIS A 636 16.86 22.94 -8.05
C HIS A 636 16.57 24.38 -8.51
N SER A 637 15.54 24.56 -9.34
CA SER A 637 15.11 25.88 -9.79
C SER A 637 14.68 26.77 -8.63
N VAL A 638 13.89 26.26 -7.68
CA VAL A 638 13.48 27.02 -6.49
C VAL A 638 14.68 27.39 -5.63
N GLN A 639 15.63 26.48 -5.44
CA GLN A 639 16.88 26.76 -4.74
C GLN A 639 17.69 27.89 -5.42
N MET A 640 17.76 27.90 -6.75
CA MET A 640 18.47 28.92 -7.50
C MET A 640 17.79 30.29 -7.38
N LEU A 641 16.46 30.33 -7.47
CA LEU A 641 15.68 31.56 -7.28
C LEU A 641 15.83 32.12 -5.87
N GLU A 642 15.81 31.25 -4.84
CA GLU A 642 16.04 31.64 -3.44
C GLU A 642 17.42 32.31 -3.26
N LYS A 643 18.50 31.68 -3.73
CA LYS A 643 19.86 32.23 -3.65
C LYS A 643 19.99 33.59 -4.35
N GLN A 644 19.18 33.84 -5.37
CA GLN A 644 19.21 35.05 -6.18
C GLN A 644 18.28 36.17 -5.66
N ARG A 645 17.55 35.97 -4.56
CA ARG A 645 16.73 37.00 -3.90
C ARG A 645 17.51 38.25 -3.48
N VAL A 646 18.80 38.10 -3.18
CA VAL A 646 19.69 39.22 -2.80
C VAL A 646 19.96 40.13 -4.00
N ASN A 647 20.03 39.55 -5.21
CA ASN A 647 20.38 40.27 -6.44
C ASN A 647 19.16 40.78 -7.18
N TYR A 648 18.01 40.11 -7.05
CA TYR A 648 16.80 40.41 -7.80
C TYR A 648 15.58 40.53 -6.87
N PRO A 649 15.10 41.76 -6.61
CA PRO A 649 13.92 42.00 -5.77
C PRO A 649 12.64 41.32 -6.29
N SER A 650 12.54 41.00 -7.58
CA SER A 650 11.38 40.29 -8.13
C SER A 650 11.27 38.83 -7.69
N PHE A 651 12.34 38.24 -7.13
CA PHE A 651 12.30 36.93 -6.48
C PHE A 651 11.92 36.99 -4.99
N GLN A 652 11.79 38.19 -4.43
CA GLN A 652 11.28 38.42 -3.07
C GLN A 652 9.75 38.28 -3.06
N ILE A 653 9.30 37.06 -3.36
CA ILE A 653 7.92 36.59 -3.29
C ILE A 653 7.95 35.16 -2.73
N PRO A 654 6.86 34.65 -2.11
CA PRO A 654 6.81 33.25 -1.72
C PRO A 654 6.84 32.32 -2.93
N ILE A 655 7.66 31.28 -2.84
CA ILE A 655 7.83 30.26 -3.88
C ILE A 655 7.66 28.90 -3.21
N ILE A 656 6.76 28.07 -3.75
CA ILE A 656 6.56 26.72 -3.24
C ILE A 656 6.70 25.67 -4.35
N HIS A 657 7.51 24.65 -4.06
CA HIS A 657 7.68 23.48 -4.92
C HIS A 657 6.73 22.36 -4.51
N LEU A 658 5.98 21.85 -5.48
CA LEU A 658 5.18 20.63 -5.39
C LEU A 658 5.88 19.49 -6.16
N PRO A 659 6.41 18.47 -5.47
CA PRO A 659 7.09 17.34 -6.10
C PRO A 659 6.20 16.53 -7.05
N ALA A 660 6.61 16.45 -8.33
CA ALA A 660 5.94 15.68 -9.38
C ALA A 660 6.97 15.00 -10.28
N THR A 661 7.13 13.69 -10.14
CA THR A 661 8.03 12.84 -10.91
C THR A 661 7.67 11.38 -10.68
N LEU A 662 7.70 10.55 -11.72
CA LEU A 662 7.51 9.11 -11.54
C LEU A 662 8.60 8.47 -10.68
N SER A 663 9.81 9.02 -10.68
CA SER A 663 10.99 8.40 -10.06
C SER A 663 10.99 8.45 -8.54
N ASN A 664 10.12 9.27 -7.94
CA ASN A 664 10.12 9.57 -6.51
C ASN A 664 11.52 9.92 -5.97
N ASN A 665 12.27 10.70 -6.75
CA ASN A 665 13.65 11.07 -6.45
C ASN A 665 13.79 12.50 -5.90
N VAL A 666 12.67 13.18 -5.64
CA VAL A 666 12.74 14.48 -4.95
C VAL A 666 13.04 14.21 -3.46
N PRO A 667 14.05 14.86 -2.86
CA PRO A 667 14.44 14.59 -1.48
C PRO A 667 13.34 14.88 -0.47
N LEU A 668 13.45 14.30 0.73
CA LEU A 668 12.56 14.49 1.89
C LEU A 668 11.09 14.08 1.75
N THR A 669 10.57 13.79 0.56
CA THR A 669 9.17 13.37 0.39
C THR A 669 9.08 11.86 0.12
N ASP A 670 8.16 11.19 0.82
CA ASP A 670 7.87 9.78 0.59
C ASP A 670 7.05 9.57 -0.69
N PHE A 671 6.46 10.64 -1.21
CA PHE A 671 5.60 10.59 -2.39
C PHE A 671 5.77 11.84 -3.24
N SER A 672 5.78 11.62 -4.55
CA SER A 672 5.70 12.65 -5.58
C SER A 672 4.61 12.28 -6.57
N LEU A 673 3.96 13.30 -7.13
CA LEU A 673 2.89 13.08 -8.09
C LEU A 673 3.42 12.32 -9.32
N GLY A 674 2.65 11.36 -9.78
CA GLY A 674 2.91 10.52 -10.94
C GLY A 674 3.60 9.20 -10.61
N SER A 675 4.06 9.04 -9.37
CA SER A 675 4.70 7.80 -8.94
C SER A 675 3.72 6.63 -8.84
N ASP A 676 2.48 6.85 -8.37
CA ASP A 676 1.45 5.81 -8.33
C ASP A 676 0.92 5.47 -9.75
N THR A 677 0.73 6.47 -10.60
CA THR A 677 0.40 6.27 -12.02
C THR A 677 1.45 5.38 -12.70
N SER A 678 2.73 5.63 -12.44
CA SER A 678 3.85 4.83 -12.98
C SER A 678 3.86 3.40 -12.44
N LEU A 679 3.62 3.21 -11.15
CA LEU A 679 3.52 1.88 -10.55
C LEU A 679 2.38 1.06 -11.18
N ASN A 680 1.22 1.68 -11.43
CA ASN A 680 0.11 1.01 -12.12
C ASN A 680 0.45 0.64 -13.56
N ALA A 681 1.09 1.56 -14.32
CA ALA A 681 1.56 1.26 -15.67
C ALA A 681 2.58 0.11 -15.71
N LEU A 682 3.49 0.04 -14.72
CA LEU A 682 4.42 -1.06 -14.56
C LEU A 682 3.67 -2.37 -14.28
N VAL A 683 2.73 -2.36 -13.34
CA VAL A 683 1.95 -3.54 -12.95
C VAL A 683 1.16 -4.10 -14.13
N GLU A 684 0.48 -3.26 -14.90
CA GLU A 684 -0.28 -3.68 -16.08
C GLU A 684 0.61 -4.32 -17.14
N ALA A 685 1.76 -3.70 -17.44
CA ALA A 685 2.72 -4.25 -18.40
C ALA A 685 3.32 -5.58 -17.91
N CYS A 686 3.71 -5.65 -16.63
CA CYS A 686 4.27 -6.87 -16.04
C CYS A 686 3.25 -8.00 -15.97
N ASP A 687 1.97 -7.73 -15.71
CA ASP A 687 0.93 -8.75 -15.74
C ASP A 687 0.81 -9.37 -17.14
N ALA A 688 0.81 -8.54 -18.19
CA ALA A 688 0.78 -9.00 -19.58
C ALA A 688 2.03 -9.80 -19.95
N ILE A 689 3.22 -9.32 -19.56
CA ILE A 689 4.50 -10.01 -19.79
C ILE A 689 4.52 -11.36 -19.05
N LYS A 690 4.08 -11.39 -17.80
CA LYS A 690 4.05 -12.60 -16.97
C LYS A 690 3.08 -13.64 -17.53
N GLN A 691 1.94 -13.21 -18.08
CA GLN A 691 1.02 -14.09 -18.79
C GLN A 691 1.70 -14.72 -20.01
N SER A 692 2.39 -13.92 -20.83
CA SER A 692 3.16 -14.41 -22.00
C SER A 692 4.26 -15.42 -21.60
N ALA A 693 5.01 -15.09 -20.54
CA ALA A 693 6.06 -15.94 -19.99
C ALA A 693 5.49 -17.27 -19.46
N SER A 694 4.36 -17.23 -18.77
CA SER A 694 3.70 -18.42 -18.22
C SER A 694 3.07 -19.28 -19.31
N ALA A 695 2.59 -18.68 -20.41
CA ALA A 695 2.07 -19.40 -21.57
C ALA A 695 3.17 -20.17 -22.31
N SER A 696 4.34 -19.54 -22.47
CA SER A 696 5.50 -20.17 -23.13
C SER A 696 6.17 -21.27 -22.29
N ARG A 697 5.92 -21.27 -20.97
CA ARG A 697 6.63 -22.06 -19.95
C ARG A 697 8.13 -21.71 -19.90
N ASN A 698 8.79 -22.06 -18.79
CA ASN A 698 10.25 -22.00 -18.65
C ASN A 698 10.89 -20.67 -19.12
N ARG A 699 10.32 -19.51 -18.76
CA ARG A 699 10.81 -18.21 -19.27
C ARG A 699 10.94 -17.16 -18.18
N VAL A 700 12.11 -16.54 -18.12
CA VAL A 700 12.37 -15.34 -17.33
C VAL A 700 12.32 -14.09 -18.21
N PHE A 701 11.70 -13.02 -17.71
CA PHE A 701 11.76 -11.70 -18.33
C PHE A 701 12.58 -10.73 -17.47
N VAL A 702 13.53 -10.06 -18.10
CA VAL A 702 14.23 -8.89 -17.54
C VAL A 702 13.46 -7.65 -17.97
N VAL A 703 12.71 -7.07 -17.04
CA VAL A 703 11.91 -5.86 -17.28
C VAL A 703 12.69 -4.66 -16.81
N GLU A 704 13.01 -3.77 -17.75
CA GLU A 704 13.70 -2.51 -17.45
C GLU A 704 12.68 -1.42 -17.09
N THR A 705 12.95 -0.74 -15.97
CA THR A 705 12.14 0.36 -15.46
C THR A 705 12.90 1.68 -15.48
N GLN A 706 12.17 2.78 -15.58
CA GLN A 706 12.71 4.13 -15.33
C GLN A 706 12.90 4.38 -13.82
N GLY A 707 13.49 5.53 -13.50
CA GLY A 707 13.70 5.97 -12.12
C GLY A 707 14.95 6.83 -11.94
N GLY A 708 15.78 6.99 -12.99
CA GLY A 708 17.09 7.60 -12.85
C GLY A 708 17.93 6.84 -11.82
N MET A 709 18.58 7.56 -10.90
CA MET A 709 19.34 6.97 -9.81
C MET A 709 18.47 6.55 -8.61
N SER A 710 17.14 6.54 -8.72
CA SER A 710 16.22 6.06 -7.67
C SER A 710 15.66 4.68 -8.04
N GLY A 711 15.85 3.71 -7.14
CA GLY A 711 15.31 2.36 -7.22
C GLY A 711 13.86 2.23 -6.75
N TYR A 712 13.17 3.33 -6.44
CA TYR A 712 11.81 3.33 -5.88
C TYR A 712 10.81 2.55 -6.74
N ILE A 713 10.68 2.90 -8.03
CA ILE A 713 9.75 2.24 -8.96
C ILE A 713 10.12 0.78 -9.16
N ALA A 714 11.42 0.48 -9.31
CA ALA A 714 11.89 -0.89 -9.45
C ALA A 714 11.53 -1.74 -8.23
N THR A 715 11.69 -1.19 -7.04
CA THR A 715 11.49 -1.89 -5.76
C THR A 715 10.00 -2.12 -5.44
N LEU A 716 9.20 -1.06 -5.46
CA LEU A 716 7.76 -1.18 -5.18
C LEU A 716 7.04 -1.94 -6.30
N GLY A 717 7.42 -1.69 -7.56
CA GLY A 717 6.91 -2.43 -8.70
C GLY A 717 7.21 -3.92 -8.58
N ALA A 718 8.44 -4.28 -8.22
CA ALA A 718 8.84 -5.68 -7.98
C ALA A 718 8.00 -6.36 -6.90
N LEU A 719 7.70 -5.67 -5.79
CA LEU A 719 6.82 -6.20 -4.75
C LEU A 719 5.40 -6.43 -5.29
N ALA A 720 4.85 -5.46 -6.03
CA ALA A 720 3.50 -5.52 -6.59
C ALA A 720 3.30 -6.67 -7.60
N VAL A 721 4.31 -6.95 -8.42
CA VAL A 721 4.25 -7.98 -9.48
C VAL A 721 4.87 -9.32 -9.05
N GLY A 722 5.46 -9.35 -7.85
CA GLY A 722 6.20 -10.47 -7.27
C GLY A 722 7.35 -10.93 -8.14
N ALA A 723 8.18 -9.98 -8.54
CA ALA A 723 9.46 -10.27 -9.15
C ALA A 723 10.37 -11.03 -8.17
N VAL A 724 11.26 -11.86 -8.71
CA VAL A 724 12.11 -12.73 -7.90
C VAL A 724 13.51 -12.14 -7.66
N ILE A 725 13.93 -11.21 -8.51
CA ILE A 725 15.20 -10.48 -8.44
C ILE A 725 14.92 -9.01 -8.78
N VAL A 726 15.60 -8.11 -8.06
CA VAL A 726 15.50 -6.66 -8.26
C VAL A 726 16.90 -6.06 -8.31
N TYR A 727 17.25 -5.38 -9.41
CA TYR A 727 18.48 -4.60 -9.54
C TYR A 727 18.16 -3.12 -9.47
N THR A 728 18.83 -2.41 -8.55
CA THR A 728 18.61 -0.97 -8.34
C THR A 728 19.93 -0.19 -8.38
N PRO A 729 19.90 1.14 -8.63
CA PRO A 729 21.11 1.97 -8.66
C PRO A 729 21.83 2.05 -7.30
N GLU A 730 21.08 1.92 -6.20
CA GLU A 730 21.57 1.93 -4.81
C GLU A 730 22.55 0.78 -4.54
N ASN A 731 22.26 -0.41 -5.05
CA ASN A 731 23.04 -1.62 -4.78
C ASN A 731 24.01 -1.97 -5.91
N GLY A 732 23.78 -1.45 -7.12
CA GLY A 732 24.55 -1.81 -8.30
C GLY A 732 24.42 -3.28 -8.69
N ILE A 733 25.29 -3.74 -9.58
CA ILE A 733 25.35 -5.12 -10.05
C ILE A 733 26.82 -5.56 -10.08
N SER A 734 27.13 -6.66 -9.41
CA SER A 734 28.46 -7.30 -9.40
C SER A 734 28.40 -8.71 -9.99
N LEU A 735 29.53 -9.24 -10.46
CA LEU A 735 29.60 -10.62 -10.96
C LEU A 735 29.20 -11.64 -9.90
N GLY A 736 29.62 -11.45 -8.65
CA GLY A 736 29.25 -12.33 -7.55
C GLY A 736 27.73 -12.35 -7.30
N LEU A 737 27.07 -11.19 -7.39
CA LEU A 737 25.61 -11.11 -7.29
C LEU A 737 24.93 -11.82 -8.47
N LEU A 738 25.40 -11.59 -9.70
CA LEU A 738 24.85 -12.24 -10.90
C LEU A 738 24.98 -13.76 -10.86
N GLN A 739 26.12 -14.26 -10.39
CA GLN A 739 26.33 -15.69 -10.22
C GLN A 739 25.32 -16.29 -9.23
N GLN A 740 25.09 -15.63 -8.09
CA GLN A 740 24.08 -16.06 -7.12
C GLN A 740 22.67 -16.05 -7.72
N ASP A 741 22.34 -15.05 -8.53
CA ASP A 741 21.02 -14.90 -9.16
C ASP A 741 20.77 -15.97 -10.23
N VAL A 742 21.79 -16.31 -11.02
CA VAL A 742 21.76 -17.42 -11.96
C VAL A 742 21.58 -18.75 -11.23
N GLU A 743 22.37 -19.01 -10.19
CA GLU A 743 22.27 -20.23 -9.38
C GLU A 743 20.86 -20.36 -8.75
N PHE A 744 20.33 -19.25 -8.22
CA PHE A 744 18.97 -19.18 -7.69
C PHE A 744 17.93 -19.53 -8.76
N LEU A 745 17.97 -18.89 -9.93
CA LEU A 745 16.98 -19.15 -10.99
C LEU A 745 17.06 -20.61 -11.47
N ARG A 746 18.26 -21.14 -11.70
CA ARG A 746 18.45 -22.55 -12.10
C ARG A 746 17.87 -23.50 -11.06
N LYS A 747 18.17 -23.30 -9.78
CA LYS A 747 17.61 -24.11 -8.68
C LYS A 747 16.09 -23.96 -8.62
N ARG A 748 15.56 -22.75 -8.74
CA ARG A 748 14.12 -22.51 -8.70
C ARG A 748 13.38 -23.17 -9.87
N TYR A 749 13.88 -23.09 -11.10
CA TYR A 749 13.27 -23.78 -12.25
C TYR A 749 13.40 -25.30 -12.15
N SER A 750 14.49 -25.83 -11.58
CA SER A 750 14.64 -27.29 -11.38
C SER A 750 13.62 -27.89 -10.41
N LEU A 751 13.06 -27.06 -9.53
CA LEU A 751 12.01 -27.41 -8.57
C LEU A 751 10.60 -27.35 -9.18
N ASP A 752 10.43 -26.76 -10.38
CA ASP A 752 9.13 -26.73 -11.04
C ASP A 752 8.76 -28.10 -11.61
N VAL A 753 7.45 -28.38 -11.63
CA VAL A 753 6.92 -29.54 -12.33
C VAL A 753 7.23 -29.40 -13.83
N LYS A 754 7.90 -30.41 -14.41
CA LYS A 754 8.27 -30.42 -15.83
C LYS A 754 7.07 -30.10 -16.73
N GLY A 755 7.24 -29.14 -17.64
CA GLY A 755 6.21 -28.68 -18.56
C GLY A 755 5.15 -27.73 -17.97
N LYS A 756 5.21 -27.42 -16.66
CA LYS A 756 4.26 -26.55 -15.96
C LYS A 756 4.90 -25.35 -15.24
N SER A 757 6.16 -25.07 -15.53
CA SER A 757 6.86 -23.91 -14.97
C SER A 757 6.18 -22.61 -15.38
N GLU A 758 6.16 -21.65 -14.46
CA GLU A 758 5.60 -20.32 -14.69
C GLU A 758 6.66 -19.31 -15.11
N GLY A 759 6.18 -18.21 -15.69
CA GLY A 759 7.00 -17.08 -16.00
C GLY A 759 7.51 -16.37 -14.75
N ARG A 760 8.79 -16.01 -14.75
CA ARG A 760 9.42 -15.24 -13.67
C ARG A 760 9.87 -13.87 -14.16
N LEU A 761 9.81 -12.88 -13.28
CA LEU A 761 10.21 -11.50 -13.59
C LEU A 761 11.46 -11.13 -12.80
N VAL A 762 12.39 -10.49 -13.50
CA VAL A 762 13.55 -9.77 -12.95
C VAL A 762 13.30 -8.31 -13.25
N ILE A 763 13.25 -7.45 -12.23
CA ILE A 763 13.10 -6.00 -12.43
C ILE A 763 14.48 -5.36 -12.36
N LYS A 764 14.81 -4.51 -13.33
CA LYS A 764 16.07 -3.78 -13.39
C LYS A 764 15.80 -2.30 -13.63
N SER A 765 16.27 -1.43 -12.75
CA SER A 765 16.28 0.00 -13.01
C SER A 765 17.28 0.36 -14.12
N GLU A 766 16.94 1.32 -14.95
CA GLU A 766 17.74 1.75 -16.10
C GLU A 766 19.18 2.12 -15.70
N LYS A 767 19.39 2.69 -14.50
CA LYS A 767 20.70 3.11 -13.97
C LYS A 767 21.35 2.14 -12.98
N SER A 768 20.88 0.90 -12.87
CA SER A 768 21.51 -0.09 -11.96
C SER A 768 22.95 -0.45 -12.37
N SER A 769 23.27 -0.39 -13.66
CA SER A 769 24.63 -0.56 -14.16
C SER A 769 24.74 0.02 -15.58
N ASN A 770 25.90 0.60 -15.90
CA ASN A 770 26.25 0.99 -17.27
C ASN A 770 26.87 -0.17 -18.08
N ILE A 771 27.26 -1.25 -17.41
CA ILE A 771 27.94 -2.41 -18.03
C ILE A 771 26.93 -3.56 -18.17
N TYR A 772 26.27 -3.92 -17.07
CA TYR A 772 25.23 -4.95 -17.06
C TYR A 772 23.89 -4.34 -17.45
N ASP A 773 23.80 -3.92 -18.70
CA ASP A 773 22.55 -3.44 -19.28
C ASP A 773 21.52 -4.58 -19.45
N THR A 774 20.30 -4.21 -19.80
CA THR A 774 19.18 -5.16 -19.90
C THR A 774 19.44 -6.27 -20.93
N GLU A 775 20.10 -5.93 -22.03
CA GLU A 775 20.43 -6.89 -23.08
C GLU A 775 21.50 -7.88 -22.60
N THR A 776 22.56 -7.38 -21.97
CA THR A 776 23.66 -8.18 -21.42
C THR A 776 23.15 -9.14 -20.36
N LEU A 777 22.36 -8.65 -19.40
CA LEU A 777 21.72 -9.50 -18.39
C LEU A 777 20.85 -10.59 -19.01
N THR A 778 20.07 -10.24 -20.03
CA THR A 778 19.21 -11.21 -20.71
C THR A 778 20.02 -12.29 -21.42
N LYS A 779 21.12 -11.92 -22.09
CA LYS A 779 22.02 -12.87 -22.75
C LYS A 779 22.68 -13.82 -21.73
N ILE A 780 23.17 -13.29 -20.61
CA ILE A 780 23.76 -14.10 -19.53
C ILE A 780 22.74 -15.09 -18.98
N LEU A 781 21.54 -14.62 -18.61
CA LEU A 781 20.49 -15.50 -18.09
C LEU A 781 20.05 -16.56 -19.10
N LYS A 782 20.02 -16.22 -20.39
CA LYS A 782 19.68 -17.16 -21.46
C LYS A 782 20.74 -18.25 -21.63
N GLU A 783 22.01 -17.87 -21.66
CA GLU A 783 23.14 -18.81 -21.81
C GLU A 783 23.23 -19.75 -20.62
N GLU A 784 23.15 -19.21 -19.40
CA GLU A 784 23.22 -20.00 -18.16
C GLU A 784 21.96 -20.82 -17.89
N GLY A 785 20.81 -20.39 -18.43
CA GLY A 785 19.55 -21.10 -18.37
C GLY A 785 19.57 -22.44 -19.12
N ARG A 786 20.40 -22.56 -20.17
CA ARG A 786 20.50 -23.77 -21.03
C ARG A 786 19.13 -24.34 -21.37
N ASP A 787 18.92 -25.64 -21.14
CA ASP A 787 17.63 -26.31 -21.39
C ASP A 787 16.59 -26.11 -20.27
N LEU A 788 16.96 -25.48 -19.14
CA LEU A 788 16.06 -25.27 -18.00
C LEU A 788 15.07 -24.12 -18.26
N PHE A 789 15.57 -22.99 -18.76
CA PHE A 789 14.75 -21.83 -19.06
C PHE A 789 15.40 -20.91 -20.10
N ASP A 790 14.54 -20.18 -20.82
CA ASP A 790 14.90 -19.11 -21.75
C ASP A 790 14.76 -17.73 -21.08
N ALA A 791 15.46 -16.72 -21.59
CA ALA A 791 15.36 -15.34 -21.11
C ALA A 791 14.97 -14.37 -22.23
N ARG A 792 14.11 -13.41 -21.89
CA ARG A 792 13.70 -12.29 -22.75
C ARG A 792 13.76 -10.99 -21.96
N SER A 793 13.74 -9.86 -22.67
CA SER A 793 13.68 -8.54 -22.05
C SER A 793 12.45 -7.77 -22.51
N ALA A 794 12.06 -6.80 -21.70
CA ALA A 794 11.09 -5.77 -22.05
C ALA A 794 11.56 -4.44 -21.44
N SER A 795 11.74 -3.40 -22.25
CA SER A 795 11.97 -2.05 -21.73
C SER A 795 10.66 -1.27 -21.82
N LEU A 796 10.16 -0.83 -20.67
CA LEU A 796 8.88 -0.12 -20.61
C LEU A 796 9.05 1.34 -21.06
N GLY A 797 10.24 1.92 -20.84
CA GLY A 797 10.55 3.29 -21.27
C GLY A 797 9.49 4.29 -20.83
N HIS A 798 9.00 5.11 -21.78
CA HIS A 798 8.07 6.20 -21.51
C HIS A 798 6.63 5.76 -21.21
N THR A 799 6.26 4.49 -21.41
CA THR A 799 4.92 4.01 -21.03
C THR A 799 4.69 4.10 -19.52
N LEU A 800 5.78 4.13 -18.73
CA LEU A 800 5.75 4.34 -17.28
C LEU A 800 5.29 5.74 -16.86
N GLN A 801 5.22 6.72 -17.77
CA GLN A 801 4.59 8.00 -17.44
C GLN A 801 3.06 7.86 -17.28
N GLY A 802 2.49 6.77 -17.79
CA GLY A 802 1.06 6.53 -17.85
C GLY A 802 0.35 7.38 -18.90
N GLY A 803 -0.89 7.01 -19.20
CA GLY A 803 -1.77 7.81 -20.06
C GLY A 803 -2.66 8.72 -19.23
N VAL A 804 -3.61 8.11 -18.52
CA VAL A 804 -4.52 8.80 -17.61
C VAL A 804 -3.95 8.68 -16.18
N PRO A 805 -3.83 9.78 -15.41
CA PRO A 805 -3.33 9.71 -14.03
C PRO A 805 -4.20 8.80 -13.17
N SER A 806 -3.60 8.06 -12.24
CA SER A 806 -4.34 7.24 -11.28
C SER A 806 -5.19 8.12 -10.35
N PRO A 807 -6.32 7.62 -9.82
CA PRO A 807 -7.12 8.39 -8.87
C PRO A 807 -6.33 8.88 -7.66
N LEU A 808 -5.38 8.08 -7.15
CA LEU A 808 -4.52 8.50 -6.03
C LEU A 808 -3.68 9.73 -6.39
N ASP A 809 -3.06 9.74 -7.57
CA ASP A 809 -2.31 10.92 -8.05
C ASP A 809 -3.24 12.12 -8.28
N ARG A 810 -4.45 11.91 -8.81
CA ARG A 810 -5.43 13.01 -9.03
C ARG A 810 -5.86 13.64 -7.72
N THR A 811 -6.22 12.85 -6.71
CA THR A 811 -6.72 13.36 -5.43
C THR A 811 -5.60 13.94 -4.58
N ARG A 812 -4.42 13.31 -4.53
CA ARG A 812 -3.24 13.89 -3.85
C ARG A 812 -2.77 15.16 -4.51
N ALA A 813 -2.82 15.27 -5.84
CA ALA A 813 -2.53 16.51 -6.54
C ALA A 813 -3.45 17.65 -6.10
N ALA A 814 -4.75 17.40 -5.97
CA ALA A 814 -5.69 18.39 -5.44
C ALA A 814 -5.38 18.76 -3.98
N ARG A 815 -5.15 17.77 -3.11
CA ARG A 815 -4.83 18.02 -1.70
C ARG A 815 -3.55 18.84 -1.51
N LEU A 816 -2.44 18.41 -2.12
CA LEU A 816 -1.15 19.08 -2.00
C LEU A 816 -1.18 20.47 -2.65
N SER A 817 -1.87 20.62 -3.79
CA SER A 817 -2.05 21.92 -4.42
C SER A 817 -2.84 22.88 -3.54
N LEU A 818 -3.94 22.44 -2.90
CA LEU A 818 -4.68 23.25 -1.92
C LEU A 818 -3.76 23.78 -0.82
N ARG A 819 -2.93 22.90 -0.23
CA ARG A 819 -1.97 23.26 0.81
C ARG A 819 -0.92 24.26 0.30
N CYS A 820 -0.40 24.06 -0.91
CA CYS A 820 0.51 25.03 -1.54
C CYS A 820 -0.15 26.40 -1.74
N MET A 821 -1.40 26.44 -2.18
CA MET A 821 -2.10 27.70 -2.39
C MET A 821 -2.41 28.42 -1.07
N GLN A 822 -2.77 27.69 -0.01
CA GLN A 822 -2.91 28.24 1.34
C GLN A 822 -1.57 28.79 1.87
N PHE A 823 -0.46 28.11 1.59
CA PHE A 823 0.87 28.61 1.91
C PHE A 823 1.17 29.92 1.20
N LEU A 824 0.88 30.02 -0.10
CA LEU A 824 1.09 31.25 -0.87
C LEU A 824 0.19 32.38 -0.36
N GLU A 825 -1.09 32.13 -0.14
CA GLU A 825 -2.03 33.14 0.39
C GLU A 825 -1.62 33.66 1.77
N LYS A 826 -1.11 32.78 2.64
CA LYS A 826 -0.67 33.15 4.00
C LYS A 826 0.57 34.05 3.99
N HIS A 827 1.51 33.80 3.09
CA HIS A 827 2.83 34.46 3.14
C HIS A 827 2.98 35.60 2.12
N ALA A 828 2.20 35.64 1.04
CA ALA A 828 2.41 36.62 -0.03
C ALA A 828 1.77 37.97 0.30
N VAL A 829 2.44 39.04 -0.16
CA VAL A 829 1.94 40.41 -0.09
C VAL A 829 1.70 40.94 -1.51
N PRO A 830 0.48 41.40 -1.85
CA PRO A 830 0.18 41.93 -3.18
C PRO A 830 1.09 43.10 -3.58
N ASN A 831 1.53 43.12 -4.84
CA ASN A 831 2.33 44.20 -5.43
C ASN A 831 1.68 45.58 -5.29
N SER A 832 0.34 45.65 -5.29
CA SER A 832 -0.44 46.86 -5.04
C SER A 832 -0.21 47.46 -3.63
N GLN A 833 0.17 46.64 -2.65
CA GLN A 833 0.45 47.05 -1.27
C GLN A 833 1.95 47.28 -1.02
N SER A 834 2.83 47.00 -1.98
CA SER A 834 4.26 47.28 -1.83
C SER A 834 4.53 48.78 -1.88
N ARG A 835 5.29 49.32 -0.93
CA ARG A 835 5.81 50.69 -1.04
C ARG A 835 6.72 50.76 -2.28
N LYS A 836 6.44 51.69 -3.21
CA LYS A 836 7.35 52.00 -4.32
C LYS A 836 8.73 52.35 -3.76
N GLY A 837 9.72 51.48 -3.98
CA GLY A 837 11.11 51.66 -3.54
C GLY A 837 11.51 51.00 -2.21
N GLY A 838 10.63 50.22 -1.55
CA GLY A 838 11.01 49.41 -0.38
C GLY A 838 11.43 47.99 -0.76
N SER A 839 12.60 47.54 -0.31
CA SER A 839 13.00 46.11 -0.37
C SER A 839 12.04 45.28 0.47
N ARG A 840 11.48 44.20 -0.08
CA ARG A 840 10.63 43.28 0.68
C ARG A 840 11.51 42.22 1.30
N ASP A 841 11.72 42.29 2.61
CA ASP A 841 12.51 41.28 3.30
C ASP A 841 11.64 40.05 3.60
N TYR A 842 11.64 39.08 2.67
CA TYR A 842 11.00 37.80 2.87
C TYR A 842 11.96 36.82 3.51
N PRO A 843 11.58 36.18 4.65
CA PRO A 843 12.36 35.10 5.23
C PRO A 843 12.62 33.98 4.23
N THR A 844 13.74 33.27 4.39
CA THR A 844 14.09 32.09 3.60
C THR A 844 13.01 31.01 3.66
N GLU A 845 12.26 30.94 4.77
CA GLU A 845 11.12 30.03 4.99
C GLU A 845 9.98 30.19 3.95
N THR A 846 9.93 31.31 3.24
CA THR A 846 8.94 31.55 2.18
C THR A 846 9.32 30.93 0.83
N CYS A 847 10.52 30.35 0.71
CA CYS A 847 10.91 29.42 -0.34
C CYS A 847 10.92 27.99 0.23
N ALA A 848 9.85 27.24 -0.04
CA ALA A 848 9.64 25.93 0.57
C ALA A 848 9.30 24.85 -0.46
N MET A 849 9.42 23.60 -0.06
CA MET A 849 8.85 22.45 -0.75
C MET A 849 7.83 21.81 0.16
N ILE A 850 6.66 21.48 -0.39
CA ILE A 850 5.71 20.61 0.29
C ILE A 850 6.20 19.17 0.19
N ALA A 851 6.27 18.46 1.32
CA ALA A 851 6.66 17.06 1.36
C ALA A 851 5.69 16.26 2.23
N ILE A 852 5.50 15.00 1.86
CA ILE A 852 4.81 14.01 2.71
C ILE A 852 5.92 13.24 3.44
N ARG A 853 5.98 13.36 4.77
CA ARG A 853 6.91 12.59 5.62
C ARG A 853 6.15 11.74 6.59
N GLY A 854 6.00 10.46 6.25
CA GLY A 854 5.06 9.51 6.83
C GLY A 854 3.67 10.12 6.96
N SER A 855 3.51 10.72 8.13
CA SER A 855 2.35 11.29 8.79
C SER A 855 1.85 12.62 8.33
N LYS A 856 2.79 13.50 8.04
CA LYS A 856 2.51 14.91 8.00
C LYS A 856 2.90 15.46 6.65
N ILE A 857 2.05 16.36 6.20
CA ILE A 857 2.45 17.36 5.23
C ILE A 857 3.38 18.32 5.97
N VAL A 858 4.61 18.41 5.50
CA VAL A 858 5.62 19.33 6.03
C VAL A 858 6.03 20.32 4.93
N TYR A 859 6.35 21.54 5.34
CA TYR A 859 6.95 22.54 4.47
C TYR A 859 8.43 22.59 4.83
N ALA A 860 9.29 22.10 3.94
CA ALA A 860 10.73 22.08 4.15
C ALA A 860 11.37 23.26 3.42
N THR A 861 12.29 23.94 4.09
CA THR A 861 13.10 25.01 3.47
C THR A 861 14.12 24.44 2.51
N MET A 862 14.59 25.22 1.53
CA MET A 862 15.63 24.78 0.59
C MET A 862 16.91 24.32 1.31
N ALA A 863 17.28 24.97 2.41
CA ALA A 863 18.43 24.60 3.22
C ALA A 863 18.25 23.22 3.90
N GLU A 864 17.05 22.91 4.41
CA GLU A 864 16.76 21.59 5.01
C GLU A 864 16.77 20.48 3.96
N ILE A 865 16.16 20.71 2.80
CA ILE A 865 16.12 19.73 1.71
C ILE A 865 17.55 19.39 1.25
N MET A 866 18.41 20.40 1.11
CA MET A 866 19.80 20.22 0.71
C MET A 866 20.60 19.30 1.64
N LYS A 867 20.29 19.25 2.95
CA LYS A 867 20.94 18.32 3.90
C LYS A 867 20.66 16.85 3.58
N HIS A 868 19.55 16.58 2.90
CA HIS A 868 19.10 15.25 2.52
C HIS A 868 19.19 15.01 1.01
N THR A 869 19.98 15.82 0.29
CA THR A 869 20.07 15.77 -1.17
C THR A 869 21.43 15.32 -1.64
N ASP A 870 21.46 14.33 -2.54
CA ASP A 870 22.61 14.05 -3.38
C ASP A 870 22.42 14.76 -4.73
N MET A 871 23.12 15.88 -4.92
CA MET A 871 23.04 16.68 -6.15
C MET A 871 23.65 15.96 -7.37
N LYS A 872 24.64 15.07 -7.15
CA LYS A 872 25.32 14.36 -8.24
C LYS A 872 24.43 13.25 -8.78
N LEU A 873 23.83 12.48 -7.87
CA LEU A 873 22.90 11.40 -8.21
C LEU A 873 21.49 11.92 -8.49
N ARG A 874 21.20 13.18 -8.12
CA ARG A 874 19.92 13.85 -8.28
C ARG A 874 18.79 13.07 -7.60
N ARG A 875 19.00 12.74 -6.33
CA ARG A 875 18.05 12.00 -5.49
C ARG A 875 18.16 12.39 -4.02
N GLY A 876 17.18 12.01 -3.21
CA GLY A 876 17.31 12.06 -1.75
C GLY A 876 18.35 11.06 -1.24
N THR A 877 18.96 11.35 -0.09
CA THR A 877 19.89 10.43 0.60
C THR A 877 19.18 9.38 1.43
N ASP A 878 17.89 9.60 1.74
CA ASP A 878 17.04 8.66 2.48
C ASP A 878 16.34 7.70 1.51
N GLU A 879 16.63 6.41 1.66
CA GLU A 879 16.12 5.32 0.84
C GLU A 879 15.15 4.46 1.66
N TRP A 880 14.04 5.07 2.12
CA TRP A 880 13.08 4.41 3.02
C TRP A 880 12.48 3.11 2.47
N TRP A 881 12.53 2.90 1.15
CA TRP A 881 12.08 1.66 0.49
C TRP A 881 13.13 0.55 0.43
N SER A 882 14.36 0.77 0.91
CA SER A 882 15.47 -0.20 0.83
C SER A 882 15.11 -1.57 1.41
N ASP A 883 14.44 -1.61 2.56
CA ASP A 883 13.98 -2.86 3.19
C ASP A 883 12.93 -3.61 2.36
N ILE A 884 12.16 -2.90 1.53
CA ILE A 884 11.14 -3.49 0.67
C ILE A 884 11.78 -4.31 -0.44
N LYS A 885 12.96 -3.93 -0.92
CA LYS A 885 13.72 -4.73 -1.90
C LYS A 885 14.01 -6.13 -1.36
N ARG A 886 14.54 -6.19 -0.12
CA ARG A 886 14.79 -7.47 0.56
C ARG A 886 13.50 -8.25 0.70
N LEU A 887 12.40 -7.61 1.10
CA LEU A 887 11.12 -8.27 1.25
C LEU A 887 10.59 -8.87 -0.06
N ALA A 888 10.71 -8.13 -1.18
CA ALA A 888 10.32 -8.63 -2.50
C ALA A 888 11.09 -9.91 -2.87
N GLU A 889 12.40 -9.94 -2.62
CA GLU A 889 13.26 -11.11 -2.86
C GLU A 889 12.95 -12.29 -1.91
N VAL A 890 12.64 -12.01 -0.63
CA VAL A 890 12.21 -13.01 0.35
C VAL A 890 10.91 -13.66 -0.11
N LEU A 891 9.89 -12.86 -0.42
CA LEU A 891 8.60 -13.35 -0.92
C LEU A 891 8.71 -13.92 -2.34
N GLY A 892 9.78 -13.63 -3.08
CA GLY A 892 10.17 -14.26 -4.34
C GLY A 892 10.81 -15.64 -4.15
N GLY A 893 11.28 -15.96 -2.94
CA GLY A 893 11.90 -17.24 -2.56
C GLY A 893 13.43 -17.23 -2.69
N ARG A 894 14.03 -16.11 -3.11
CA ARG A 894 15.47 -15.97 -3.32
C ARG A 894 16.26 -16.26 -2.05
N ALA A 895 15.93 -15.53 -0.97
CA ALA A 895 16.64 -15.67 0.29
C ALA A 895 16.55 -17.10 0.88
N GLY A 896 15.38 -17.73 0.83
CA GLY A 896 15.22 -19.08 1.36
C GLY A 896 15.94 -20.15 0.55
N ILE A 897 16.00 -20.01 -0.78
CA ILE A 897 16.75 -20.95 -1.65
C ILE A 897 18.26 -20.75 -1.52
N VAL A 898 18.72 -19.51 -1.38
CA VAL A 898 20.14 -19.16 -1.17
C VAL A 898 20.62 -19.60 0.22
N ALA A 899 19.83 -19.40 1.28
CA ALA A 899 20.12 -19.92 2.61
C ALA A 899 20.32 -21.45 2.60
N SER A 900 19.59 -22.14 1.72
CA SER A 900 19.72 -23.59 1.53
C SER A 900 20.98 -24.02 0.78
N SER A 901 21.59 -23.16 -0.05
CA SER A 901 22.84 -23.48 -0.77
C SER A 901 24.09 -23.30 0.08
N THR A 902 24.08 -22.38 1.04
CA THR A 902 25.18 -22.18 1.99
C THR A 902 25.35 -23.39 2.92
N LEU A 903 24.25 -24.08 3.24
CA LEU A 903 24.24 -25.31 4.02
C LEU A 903 24.70 -26.56 3.23
N GLY A 904 24.66 -26.53 1.90
CA GLY A 904 25.02 -27.65 1.03
C GLY A 904 26.43 -27.60 0.44
N ARG A 905 27.21 -26.55 0.73
CA ARG A 905 28.61 -26.39 0.30
C ARG A 905 29.63 -26.56 1.45
N ILE A 906 29.20 -27.13 2.59
CA ILE A 906 30.08 -27.45 3.75
C ILE A 906 30.39 -28.94 3.78
#